data_AF-A0A2J8RAT0-F1
#
_entry.id   AF-A0A2J8RAT0-F1
#
_cell.length_a   1.000
_cell.length_b   1.000
_cell.length_c   1.000
_cell.angle_alpha   90.00
_cell.angle_beta   90.00
_cell.angle_gamma   90.00
#
_symmetry.space_group_name_H-M   'P 1'
#
loop_
_entity.id
_entity.type
_entity.pdbx_description
1 polymer ?
#
loop_
_entity_poly.entity_id
_entity_poly.type
_entity_poly.pdbx_seq_one_letter_code
_entity_poly.pdbx_strand_id
1 'polypeptide(L)'
;ADMLDQEAAFMQIQEAKTMVEEDLQRRLEEFEGERERLQRMADSAASLEQQLEQVKLSLLQRDQQLEALQQEHLDLMKQLTLTQEALQSREQSLDALQTHYDELQARLGELQGEAASREDTICLLQNEKIILEAALQAAKSGKEELDRGARRLEEGTEETSETLEKLREELAIKSGQVEHLQQETATLKKQTQKIKEQFLQQKVMVEAYRRDATSKDQLISELKATRKRLDSELKELRQELMQVHGEKRAAEAELSRLHREAAQVRQQMADLEGHLQSAQKERDEMETHLQSLQFDKEQMVAVTEANEALKKQIEELQQEARKAITEQKQKMRRLGSDLTSAQKEMKTKHKAYENAVGILSRRLQEALAAKEAVDAELGQLRAQGGSSDSSLALHGRIQALEAELQAVSHSKTLLEKELQEVIALTSQELEESREKVLELEDELQESRGFRKKIKRLEESNKKLALELEHEKGKLTGLGQSNAALREHNSILETALAKREADLVQLNLQVQAVLQRKEEEDRQMKHLVQALQASLEKEKEKVNSLKEQVAAAKVEAGHNRRHFKAASLELSEVKKELQAKEHLVQKLQAEADDLQIREGKHSQEIAQFQAELAEARAQLQLLQKQLDEQLSKQPVGNQEMENLKWEVDQKEREIQSLKQQLDLTEQQGRKELEGLQQLLQNVKSELEMAQEDLSMTQKDKFMLQAKVSELKNNMKTLLQQNQQLKLDLRRGAAKTVLRPASPPG
;
A
#
# COMPACT_ATOMS: atom_id res chain seq x y z
N ALA A 1 -4.65 -66.17 -108.15
CA ALA A 1 -5.03 -66.58 -106.78
C ALA A 1 -3.82 -66.38 -105.87
N ASP A 2 -2.74 -67.13 -106.09
CA ASP A 2 -1.54 -67.12 -105.22
C ASP A 2 -0.87 -65.76 -104.92
N MET A 3 -0.84 -64.80 -105.86
CA MET A 3 -0.28 -63.46 -105.61
C MET A 3 -1.17 -62.59 -104.69
N LEU A 4 -2.49 -62.71 -104.83
CA LEU A 4 -3.45 -61.96 -103.99
C LEU A 4 -3.49 -62.53 -102.56
N ASP A 5 -3.30 -63.84 -102.43
CA ASP A 5 -3.19 -64.50 -101.12
C ASP A 5 -1.86 -64.16 -100.42
N GLN A 6 -0.76 -64.01 -101.17
CA GLN A 6 0.51 -63.51 -100.65
C GLN A 6 0.45 -62.03 -100.23
N GLU A 7 -0.23 -61.17 -101.00
CA GLU A 7 -0.47 -59.77 -100.64
C GLU A 7 -1.37 -59.64 -99.40
N ALA A 8 -2.42 -60.46 -99.30
CA ALA A 8 -3.28 -60.51 -98.10
C ALA A 8 -2.51 -60.98 -96.85
N ALA A 9 -1.65 -61.99 -96.99
CA ALA A 9 -0.80 -62.46 -95.89
C ALA A 9 0.26 -61.41 -95.48
N PHE A 10 0.85 -60.69 -96.45
CA PHE A 10 1.79 -59.60 -96.17
C PHE A 10 1.10 -58.43 -95.47
N MET A 11 -0.10 -58.04 -95.91
CA MET A 11 -0.92 -57.03 -95.24
C MET A 11 -1.28 -57.45 -93.82
N GLN A 12 -1.66 -58.71 -93.58
CA GLN A 12 -1.91 -59.23 -92.23
C GLN A 12 -0.66 -59.23 -91.34
N ILE A 13 0.51 -59.56 -91.88
CA ILE A 13 1.78 -59.48 -91.14
C ILE A 13 2.14 -58.03 -90.84
N GLN A 14 1.89 -57.11 -91.78
CA GLN A 14 2.17 -55.69 -91.61
C GLN A 14 1.23 -55.06 -90.57
N GLU A 15 -0.06 -55.42 -90.59
CA GLU A 15 -1.06 -55.04 -89.58
C GLU A 15 -0.74 -55.62 -88.20
N ALA A 16 -0.33 -56.90 -88.12
CA ALA A 16 0.10 -57.52 -86.87
C ALA A 16 1.38 -56.87 -86.31
N LYS A 17 2.32 -56.50 -87.19
CA LYS A 17 3.52 -55.75 -86.81
C LYS A 17 3.17 -54.37 -86.27
N THR A 18 2.30 -53.62 -86.93
CA THR A 18 1.87 -52.30 -86.43
C THR A 18 1.12 -52.41 -85.11
N MET A 19 0.27 -53.43 -84.93
CA MET A 19 -0.40 -53.68 -83.64
C MET A 19 0.60 -53.97 -82.51
N VAL A 20 1.64 -54.77 -82.77
CA VAL A 20 2.70 -55.06 -81.79
C VAL A 20 3.55 -53.81 -81.50
N GLU A 21 3.87 -53.01 -82.53
CA GLU A 21 4.58 -51.75 -82.36
C GLU A 21 3.76 -50.76 -81.52
N GLU A 22 2.46 -50.64 -81.77
CA GLU A 22 1.54 -49.81 -80.96
C GLU A 22 1.42 -50.30 -79.52
N ASP A 23 1.30 -51.61 -79.29
CA ASP A 23 1.22 -52.17 -77.93
C ASP A 23 2.55 -52.01 -77.17
N LEU A 24 3.70 -52.13 -77.85
CA LEU A 24 5.01 -51.83 -77.27
C LEU A 24 5.15 -50.34 -76.97
N GLN A 25 4.65 -49.47 -77.84
CA GLN A 25 4.64 -48.02 -77.64
C GLN A 25 3.79 -47.65 -76.41
N ARG A 26 2.56 -48.20 -76.30
CA ARG A 26 1.70 -48.01 -75.13
C ARG A 26 2.36 -48.50 -73.84
N ARG A 27 3.00 -49.67 -73.87
CA ARG A 27 3.74 -50.19 -72.71
C ARG A 27 4.91 -49.28 -72.34
N LEU A 28 5.64 -48.75 -73.32
CA LEU A 28 6.73 -47.79 -73.06
C LEU A 28 6.19 -46.50 -72.42
N GLU A 29 5.07 -45.97 -72.92
CA GLU A 29 4.40 -44.81 -72.33
C GLU A 29 3.89 -45.09 -70.89
N GLU A 30 3.36 -46.28 -70.64
CA GLU A 30 2.97 -46.73 -69.28
C GLU A 30 4.20 -46.80 -68.36
N PHE A 31 5.31 -47.40 -68.81
CA PHE A 31 6.56 -47.47 -68.04
C PHE A 31 7.18 -46.09 -67.80
N GLU A 32 7.12 -45.18 -68.77
CA GLU A 32 7.56 -43.79 -68.60
C GLU A 32 6.67 -43.05 -67.59
N GLY A 33 5.35 -43.24 -67.66
CA GLY A 33 4.40 -42.70 -66.69
C GLY A 33 4.61 -43.23 -65.28
N GLU A 34 4.90 -44.52 -65.12
CA GLU A 34 5.28 -45.11 -63.83
C GLU A 34 6.63 -44.57 -63.33
N ARG A 35 7.62 -44.45 -64.22
CA ARG A 35 8.93 -43.86 -63.87
C ARG A 35 8.78 -42.43 -63.38
N GLU A 36 7.95 -41.62 -64.04
CA GLU A 36 7.67 -40.25 -63.59
C GLU A 36 6.94 -40.21 -62.25
N ARG A 37 5.97 -41.10 -62.02
CA ARG A 37 5.30 -41.21 -60.71
C ARG A 37 6.29 -41.59 -59.61
N LEU A 38 7.17 -42.57 -59.86
CA LEU A 38 8.21 -42.97 -58.94
C LEU A 38 9.22 -41.86 -58.68
N GLN A 39 9.61 -41.10 -59.72
CA GLN A 39 10.47 -39.94 -59.56
C GLN A 39 9.82 -38.86 -58.67
N ARG A 40 8.55 -38.53 -58.93
CA ARG A 40 7.80 -37.57 -58.08
C ARG A 40 7.67 -38.07 -56.64
N MET A 41 7.46 -39.37 -56.43
CA MET A 41 7.47 -39.96 -55.10
C MET A 41 8.83 -39.85 -54.43
N ALA A 42 9.92 -40.13 -55.13
CA ALA A 42 11.28 -40.00 -54.62
C ALA A 42 11.62 -38.55 -54.26
N ASP A 43 11.26 -37.58 -55.12
CA ASP A 43 11.44 -36.15 -54.86
C ASP A 43 10.62 -35.70 -53.64
N SER A 44 9.39 -36.21 -53.49
CA SER A 44 8.55 -35.94 -52.32
C SER A 44 9.13 -36.53 -51.03
N ALA A 45 9.69 -37.75 -51.09
CA ALA A 45 10.33 -38.39 -49.95
C ALA A 45 11.59 -37.61 -49.53
N ALA A 46 12.42 -37.19 -50.49
CA ALA A 46 13.60 -36.37 -50.22
C ALA A 46 13.21 -35.01 -49.59
N SER A 47 12.13 -34.39 -50.05
CA SER A 47 11.61 -33.15 -49.46
C SER A 47 11.13 -33.38 -48.01
N LEU A 48 10.44 -34.47 -47.74
CA LEU A 48 9.98 -34.84 -46.39
C LEU A 48 11.16 -35.15 -45.46
N GLU A 49 12.20 -35.86 -45.94
CA GLU A 49 13.43 -36.10 -45.19
C GLU A 49 14.13 -34.79 -44.82
N GLN A 50 14.22 -33.85 -45.75
CA GLN A 50 14.80 -32.53 -45.49
C GLN A 50 13.99 -31.75 -44.44
N GLN A 51 12.66 -31.77 -44.54
CA GLN A 51 11.78 -31.14 -43.54
C GLN A 51 11.94 -31.79 -42.16
N LEU A 52 12.03 -33.12 -42.09
CA LEU A 52 12.25 -33.86 -40.86
C LEU A 52 13.59 -33.47 -40.21
N GLU A 53 14.65 -33.36 -41.00
CA GLU A 53 15.97 -32.97 -40.49
C GLU A 53 15.98 -31.52 -39.99
N GLN A 54 15.27 -30.63 -40.67
CA GLN A 54 15.08 -29.25 -40.22
C GLN A 54 14.30 -29.19 -38.89
N VAL A 55 13.27 -30.02 -38.73
CA VAL A 55 12.52 -30.13 -37.47
C VAL A 55 13.40 -30.67 -36.36
N LYS A 56 14.20 -31.72 -36.59
CA LYS A 56 15.14 -32.24 -35.58
C LYS A 56 16.16 -31.19 -35.13
N LEU A 57 16.72 -30.42 -36.07
CA LEU A 57 17.63 -29.33 -35.73
C LEU A 57 16.93 -28.26 -34.88
N SER A 58 15.69 -27.91 -35.23
CA SER A 58 14.90 -26.96 -34.43
C SER A 58 14.60 -27.50 -33.03
N LEU A 59 14.35 -28.81 -32.90
CA LEU A 59 14.13 -29.47 -31.62
C LEU A 59 15.39 -29.42 -30.75
N LEU A 60 16.54 -29.80 -31.30
CA LEU A 60 17.83 -29.73 -30.60
C LEU A 60 18.16 -28.31 -30.12
N GLN A 61 17.86 -27.30 -30.95
CA GLN A 61 18.01 -25.89 -30.55
C GLN A 61 17.07 -25.52 -29.40
N ARG A 62 15.83 -26.03 -29.39
CA ARG A 62 14.88 -25.79 -28.29
C ARG A 62 15.32 -26.50 -27.01
N ASP A 63 15.85 -27.71 -27.11
CA ASP A 63 16.36 -28.46 -25.96
C ASP A 63 17.55 -27.73 -25.31
N GLN A 64 18.49 -27.23 -26.11
CA GLN A 64 19.60 -26.40 -25.61
C GLN A 64 19.11 -25.10 -24.94
N GLN A 65 18.07 -24.47 -25.48
CA GLN A 65 17.45 -23.28 -24.87
C GLN A 65 16.78 -23.62 -23.54
N LEU A 66 16.12 -24.77 -23.44
CA LEU A 66 15.50 -25.24 -22.20
C LEU A 66 16.56 -25.56 -21.14
N GLU A 67 17.66 -26.21 -21.50
CA GLU A 67 18.78 -26.47 -20.59
C GLU A 67 19.40 -25.16 -20.06
N ALA A 68 19.57 -24.15 -20.93
CA ALA A 68 20.05 -22.83 -20.52
C ALA A 68 19.09 -22.15 -19.52
N LEU A 69 17.79 -22.16 -19.81
CA LEU A 69 16.77 -21.61 -18.89
C LEU A 69 16.71 -22.36 -17.55
N GLN A 70 16.91 -23.68 -17.55
CA GLN A 70 16.98 -24.47 -16.32
C GLN A 70 18.20 -24.10 -15.47
N GLN A 71 19.36 -23.85 -16.10
CA GLN A 71 20.55 -23.36 -15.41
C GLN A 71 20.35 -21.95 -14.85
N GLU A 72 19.79 -21.04 -15.64
CA GLU A 72 19.46 -19.68 -15.18
C GLU A 72 18.50 -19.71 -13.98
N HIS A 73 17.47 -20.56 -14.02
CA HIS A 73 16.56 -20.75 -12.90
C HIS A 73 17.28 -21.26 -11.65
N LEU A 74 18.18 -22.24 -11.81
CA LEU A 74 18.98 -22.77 -10.70
C LEU A 74 19.87 -21.68 -10.08
N ASP A 75 20.50 -20.85 -10.91
CA ASP A 75 21.38 -19.77 -10.44
C ASP A 75 20.59 -18.65 -9.78
N LEU A 76 19.40 -18.30 -10.30
CA LEU A 76 18.48 -17.38 -9.64
C LEU A 76 18.04 -17.90 -8.26
N MET A 77 17.75 -19.21 -8.13
CA MET A 77 17.41 -19.81 -6.85
C MET A 77 18.57 -19.76 -5.85
N LYS A 78 19.81 -19.97 -6.30
CA LYS A 78 21.01 -19.78 -5.45
C LYS A 78 21.14 -18.32 -5.00
N GLN A 79 20.96 -17.36 -5.92
CA GLN A 79 21.01 -15.94 -5.59
C GLN A 79 19.90 -15.53 -4.61
N LEU A 80 18.68 -16.04 -4.78
CA LEU A 80 17.58 -15.81 -3.86
C LEU A 80 17.91 -16.35 -2.45
N THR A 81 18.51 -17.54 -2.37
CA THR A 81 18.91 -18.13 -1.09
C THR A 81 19.97 -17.28 -0.39
N LEU A 82 21.02 -16.87 -1.12
CA LEU A 82 22.07 -16.00 -0.57
C LEU A 82 21.55 -14.64 -0.11
N THR A 83 20.60 -14.05 -0.84
CA THR A 83 19.98 -12.77 -0.46
C THR A 83 19.08 -12.92 0.77
N GLN A 84 18.38 -14.05 0.90
CA GLN A 84 17.61 -14.37 2.10
C GLN A 84 18.49 -14.56 3.33
N GLU A 85 19.61 -15.29 3.21
CA GLU A 85 20.59 -15.45 4.29
C GLU A 85 21.20 -14.09 4.71
N ALA A 86 21.55 -13.25 3.73
CA ALA A 86 22.03 -11.90 4.00
C ALA A 86 20.98 -11.05 4.72
N LEU A 87 19.70 -11.13 4.31
CA LEU A 87 18.60 -10.44 4.97
C LEU A 87 18.42 -10.90 6.42
N GLN A 88 18.41 -12.21 6.67
CA GLN A 88 18.31 -12.77 8.02
C GLN A 88 19.47 -12.31 8.92
N SER A 89 20.71 -12.28 8.40
CA SER A 89 21.85 -11.76 9.15
C SER A 89 21.70 -10.28 9.50
N ARG A 90 21.08 -9.49 8.61
CA ARG A 90 20.79 -8.07 8.84
C ARG A 90 19.69 -7.88 9.87
N GLU A 91 18.62 -8.67 9.81
CA GLU A 91 17.56 -8.68 10.83
C GLU A 91 18.14 -8.96 12.22
N GLN A 92 18.96 -9.99 12.36
CA GLN A 92 19.65 -10.30 13.61
C GLN A 92 20.53 -9.15 14.11
N SER A 93 21.24 -8.47 13.20
CA SER A 93 22.05 -7.29 13.57
C SER A 93 21.21 -6.09 14.01
N LEU A 94 20.03 -5.91 13.43
CA LEU A 94 19.08 -4.86 13.80
C LEU A 94 18.46 -5.14 15.17
N ASP A 95 18.10 -6.39 15.45
CA ASP A 95 17.60 -6.81 16.76
C ASP A 95 18.65 -6.60 17.86
N ALA A 96 19.91 -6.93 17.58
CA ALA A 96 21.03 -6.65 18.49
C ALA A 96 21.24 -5.14 18.71
N LEU A 97 21.03 -4.31 17.68
CA LEU A 97 21.14 -2.86 17.83
C LEU A 97 19.96 -2.27 18.60
N GLN A 98 18.75 -2.79 18.40
CA GLN A 98 17.54 -2.37 19.10
C GLN A 98 17.66 -2.67 20.60
N THR A 99 18.10 -3.88 20.95
CA THR A 99 18.33 -4.25 22.36
C THR A 99 19.37 -3.34 23.02
N HIS A 100 20.48 -3.01 22.35
CA HIS A 100 21.43 -2.03 22.85
C HIS A 100 20.87 -0.61 22.99
N TYR A 101 19.99 -0.19 22.07
CA TYR A 101 19.31 1.10 22.18
C TYR A 101 18.41 1.15 23.42
N ASP A 102 17.63 0.09 23.66
CA ASP A 102 16.74 -0.01 24.81
C ASP A 102 17.55 -0.01 26.13
N GLU A 103 18.69 -0.70 26.17
CA GLU A 103 19.63 -0.67 27.31
C GLU A 103 20.19 0.74 27.58
N LEU A 104 20.60 1.47 26.53
CA LEU A 104 21.10 2.84 26.66
C LEU A 104 19.99 3.80 27.12
N GLN A 105 18.77 3.61 26.64
CA GLN A 105 17.62 4.40 27.07
C GLN A 105 17.30 4.17 28.54
N ALA A 106 17.37 2.92 29.02
CA ALA A 106 17.20 2.59 30.44
C ALA A 106 18.27 3.28 31.31
N ARG A 107 19.56 3.16 30.92
CA ARG A 107 20.68 3.82 31.63
C ARG A 107 20.55 5.34 31.67
N LEU A 108 20.05 5.94 30.60
CA LEU A 108 19.82 7.38 30.55
C LEU A 108 18.70 7.79 31.52
N GLY A 109 17.64 6.99 31.64
CA GLY A 109 16.59 7.19 32.64
C GLY A 109 17.10 7.09 34.08
N GLU A 110 17.97 6.12 34.36
CA GLU A 110 18.63 5.99 35.68
C GLU A 110 19.48 7.24 36.01
N LEU A 111 20.33 7.67 35.09
CA LEU A 111 21.17 8.87 35.27
C LEU A 111 20.35 10.15 35.45
N GLN A 112 19.23 10.28 34.73
CA GLN A 112 18.30 11.40 34.91
C GLN A 112 17.64 11.37 36.30
N GLY A 113 17.24 10.20 36.79
CA GLY A 113 16.72 10.01 38.15
C GLY A 113 17.75 10.36 39.22
N GLU A 114 19.00 9.93 39.04
CA GLU A 114 20.11 10.30 39.92
C GLU A 114 20.37 11.81 39.93
N ALA A 115 20.38 12.45 38.76
CA ALA A 115 20.55 13.90 38.65
C ALA A 115 19.46 14.66 39.40
N ALA A 116 18.19 14.28 39.23
CA ALA A 116 17.07 14.87 39.95
C ALA A 116 17.23 14.71 41.48
N SER A 117 17.63 13.52 41.95
CA SER A 117 17.86 13.29 43.38
C SER A 117 19.01 14.14 43.96
N ARG A 118 20.03 14.43 43.15
CA ARG A 118 21.13 15.32 43.53
C ARG A 118 20.68 16.78 43.56
N GLU A 119 19.85 17.21 42.62
CA GLU A 119 19.25 18.55 42.63
C GLU A 119 18.39 18.78 43.88
N ASP A 120 17.60 17.78 44.29
CA ASP A 120 16.82 17.83 45.53
C ASP A 120 17.75 17.97 46.76
N THR A 121 18.85 17.22 46.78
CA THR A 121 19.87 17.32 47.86
C THR A 121 20.52 18.71 47.89
N ILE A 122 20.82 19.30 46.73
CA ILE A 122 21.36 20.66 46.64
C ILE A 122 20.36 21.68 47.18
N CYS A 123 19.07 21.55 46.86
CA CYS A 123 18.03 22.44 47.40
C CYS A 123 17.93 22.36 48.92
N LEU A 124 18.01 21.15 49.50
CA LEU A 124 18.05 20.96 50.95
C LEU A 124 19.26 21.65 51.59
N LEU A 125 20.46 21.47 51.03
CA LEU A 125 21.69 22.11 51.52
C LEU A 125 21.64 23.65 51.39
N GLN A 126 21.04 24.18 50.32
CA GLN A 126 20.84 25.61 50.16
C GLN A 126 19.91 26.18 51.24
N ASN A 127 18.84 25.47 51.58
CA ASN A 127 17.93 25.86 52.66
C ASN A 127 18.63 25.84 54.03
N GLU A 128 19.42 24.81 54.32
CA GLU A 128 20.23 24.76 55.55
C GLU A 128 21.22 25.92 55.64
N LYS A 129 21.90 26.25 54.54
CA LYS A 129 22.81 27.40 54.46
C LYS A 129 22.09 28.72 54.79
N ILE A 130 20.91 28.96 54.21
CA ILE A 130 20.11 30.16 54.48
C ILE A 130 19.76 30.26 55.97
N ILE A 131 19.37 29.15 56.60
CA ILE A 131 19.05 29.10 58.03
C ILE A 131 20.28 29.44 58.89
N LEU A 132 21.45 28.89 58.55
CA LEU A 132 22.70 29.16 59.28
C LEU A 132 23.18 30.61 59.09
N GLU A 133 23.06 31.17 57.90
CA GLU A 133 23.38 32.58 57.63
C GLU A 133 22.47 33.54 58.40
N ALA A 134 21.17 33.22 58.50
CA ALA A 134 20.22 33.98 59.32
C ALA A 134 20.58 33.92 60.81
N ALA A 135 20.98 32.75 61.33
CA ALA A 135 21.43 32.59 62.70
C ALA A 135 22.73 33.36 62.99
N LEU A 136 23.68 33.36 62.05
CA LEU A 136 24.93 34.11 62.14
C LEU A 136 24.66 35.63 62.19
N GLN A 137 23.74 36.12 61.36
CA GLN A 137 23.39 37.54 61.31
C GLN A 137 22.69 38.00 62.59
N ALA A 138 21.83 37.16 63.18
CA ALA A 138 21.24 37.41 64.49
C ALA A 138 22.31 37.50 65.60
N ALA A 139 23.27 36.57 65.62
CA ALA A 139 24.37 36.59 66.59
C ALA A 139 25.28 37.83 66.45
N LYS A 140 25.54 38.29 65.22
CA LYS A 140 26.28 39.54 64.97
C LYS A 140 25.52 40.76 65.48
N SER A 141 24.21 40.86 65.22
CA SER A 141 23.39 41.98 65.70
C SER A 141 23.34 42.07 67.24
N GLY A 142 23.26 40.94 67.95
CA GLY A 142 23.28 40.91 69.42
C GLY A 142 24.64 41.33 70.02
N LYS A 143 25.76 41.02 69.36
CA LYS A 143 27.09 41.47 69.79
C LYS A 143 27.23 43.01 69.65
N GLU A 144 26.77 43.57 68.54
CA GLU A 144 26.84 45.02 68.29
C GLU A 144 25.99 45.84 69.28
N GLU A 145 24.88 45.28 69.80
CA GLU A 145 24.06 45.94 70.82
C GLU A 145 24.75 46.01 72.19
N LEU A 146 25.49 44.97 72.58
CA LEU A 146 26.30 44.94 73.80
C LEU A 146 27.49 45.91 73.72
N ASP A 147 28.17 45.95 72.58
CA ASP A 147 29.29 46.87 72.33
C ASP A 147 28.83 48.34 72.34
N ARG A 148 27.60 48.62 71.88
CA ARG A 148 26.96 49.96 71.96
C ARG A 148 26.55 50.34 73.40
N GLY A 149 26.29 49.39 74.30
CA GLY A 149 25.95 49.65 75.69
C GLY A 149 27.14 50.12 76.54
N ALA A 150 28.33 49.59 76.28
CA ALA A 150 29.55 49.91 77.01
C ALA A 150 30.13 51.29 76.65
N ARG A 151 30.05 51.70 75.38
CA ARG A 151 30.58 52.99 74.90
C ARG A 151 29.75 54.21 75.37
N ARG A 152 28.42 54.06 75.47
CA ARG A 152 27.49 55.12 75.90
C ARG A 152 27.66 55.59 77.35
N LEU A 153 28.41 54.88 78.19
CA LEU A 153 28.70 55.26 79.59
C LEU A 153 30.04 55.99 79.75
N GLU A 154 30.99 55.80 78.84
CA GLU A 154 32.28 56.52 78.80
C GLU A 154 32.15 57.86 78.08
N GLU A 155 31.34 57.92 77.02
CA GLU A 155 31.17 59.09 76.16
C GLU A 155 30.36 60.23 76.83
N GLY A 156 29.41 59.92 77.73
CA GLY A 156 28.51 60.93 78.32
C GLY A 156 29.16 61.97 79.25
N THR A 157 30.38 61.73 79.73
CA THR A 157 31.12 62.65 80.62
C THR A 157 32.10 63.57 79.89
N GLU A 158 32.54 63.21 78.69
CA GLU A 158 33.41 64.06 77.84
C GLU A 158 32.59 64.84 76.78
N GLU A 159 31.41 64.32 76.39
CA GLU A 159 30.52 64.93 75.39
C GLU A 159 29.92 66.29 75.81
N THR A 160 29.76 66.60 77.10
CA THR A 160 29.19 67.90 77.51
C THR A 160 30.17 69.07 77.37
N SER A 161 31.47 68.80 77.30
CA SER A 161 32.51 69.81 77.16
C SER A 161 32.93 70.02 75.70
N GLU A 162 32.85 68.99 74.86
CA GLU A 162 33.17 69.07 73.42
C GLU A 162 31.97 69.50 72.55
N THR A 163 30.73 69.36 73.02
CA THR A 163 29.50 69.70 72.27
C THR A 163 29.36 71.19 71.93
N LEU A 164 29.98 72.10 72.69
CA LEU A 164 29.91 73.53 72.40
C LEU A 164 30.91 74.00 71.32
N GLU A 165 32.02 73.30 71.12
CA GLU A 165 32.95 73.56 70.02
C GLU A 165 32.59 72.77 68.75
N LYS A 166 32.14 71.52 68.90
CA LYS A 166 31.74 70.67 67.77
C LYS A 166 30.50 71.18 67.02
N LEU A 167 29.53 71.85 67.66
CA LEU A 167 28.35 72.40 66.96
C LEU A 167 28.71 73.44 65.87
N ARG A 168 29.87 74.09 65.96
CA ARG A 168 30.35 75.05 64.94
C ARG A 168 31.05 74.37 63.76
N GLU A 169 31.79 73.28 64.00
CA GLU A 169 32.41 72.47 62.94
C GLU A 169 31.41 71.49 62.29
N GLU A 170 30.46 70.98 63.05
CA GLU A 170 29.37 70.11 62.59
C GLU A 170 28.49 70.80 61.55
N LEU A 171 28.20 72.10 61.68
CA LEU A 171 27.39 72.80 60.67
C LEU A 171 28.09 72.82 59.28
N ALA A 172 29.42 72.95 59.26
CA ALA A 172 30.22 72.94 58.05
C ALA A 172 30.38 71.52 57.47
N ILE A 173 30.63 70.53 58.33
CA ILE A 173 30.71 69.11 57.95
C ILE A 173 29.35 68.57 57.47
N LYS A 174 28.24 68.96 58.10
CA LYS A 174 26.87 68.57 57.71
C LYS A 174 26.51 69.10 56.33
N SER A 175 26.97 70.30 55.98
CA SER A 175 26.77 70.88 54.64
C SER A 175 27.50 70.05 53.57
N GLY A 176 28.76 69.66 53.80
CA GLY A 176 29.50 68.75 52.91
C GLY A 176 28.94 67.33 52.86
N GLN A 177 28.42 66.82 53.99
CA GLN A 177 27.72 65.52 54.03
C GLN A 177 26.42 65.54 53.22
N VAL A 178 25.68 66.65 53.20
CA VAL A 178 24.46 66.78 52.38
C VAL A 178 24.80 66.78 50.89
N GLU A 179 25.85 67.47 50.46
CA GLU A 179 26.30 67.42 49.05
C GLU A 179 26.78 66.03 48.64
N HIS A 180 27.53 65.35 49.51
CA HIS A 180 27.95 63.94 49.29
C HIS A 180 26.74 63.00 49.19
N LEU A 181 25.78 63.10 50.13
CA LEU A 181 24.55 62.31 50.10
C LEU A 181 23.69 62.60 48.86
N GLN A 182 23.69 63.83 48.35
CA GLN A 182 23.01 64.17 47.09
C GLN A 182 23.69 63.51 45.87
N GLN A 183 25.02 63.48 45.83
CA GLN A 183 25.78 62.78 44.79
C GLN A 183 25.57 61.27 44.86
N GLU A 184 25.63 60.67 46.06
CA GLU A 184 25.31 59.25 46.28
C GLU A 184 23.87 58.91 45.93
N THR A 185 22.92 59.78 46.24
CA THR A 185 21.52 59.60 45.84
C THR A 185 21.37 59.62 44.31
N ALA A 186 22.13 60.48 43.62
CA ALA A 186 22.12 60.55 42.16
C ALA A 186 22.76 59.30 41.52
N THR A 187 23.86 58.77 42.09
CA THR A 187 24.50 57.53 41.60
C THR A 187 23.63 56.31 41.89
N LEU A 188 23.03 56.21 43.08
CA LEU A 188 22.08 55.15 43.43
C LEU A 188 20.82 55.20 42.56
N LYS A 189 20.30 56.39 42.23
CA LYS A 189 19.19 56.52 41.27
C LYS A 189 19.58 56.00 39.89
N LYS A 190 20.78 56.34 39.38
CA LYS A 190 21.27 55.83 38.10
C LYS A 190 21.46 54.31 38.12
N GLN A 191 22.01 53.75 39.21
CA GLN A 191 22.16 52.30 39.39
C GLN A 191 20.79 51.60 39.47
N THR A 192 19.83 52.18 40.20
CA THR A 192 18.46 51.68 40.30
C THR A 192 17.76 51.69 38.93
N GLN A 193 17.96 52.75 38.13
CA GLN A 193 17.41 52.84 36.78
C GLN A 193 17.97 51.70 35.89
N LYS A 194 19.28 51.47 35.92
CA LYS A 194 19.93 50.37 35.18
C LYS A 194 19.41 48.99 35.59
N ILE A 195 19.25 48.75 36.89
CA ILE A 195 18.69 47.47 37.39
C ILE A 195 17.23 47.30 36.94
N LYS A 196 16.42 48.37 36.95
CA LYS A 196 15.04 48.33 36.43
C LYS A 196 15.00 48.01 34.93
N GLU A 197 15.89 48.62 34.14
CA GLU A 197 16.01 48.33 32.71
C GLU A 197 16.44 46.88 32.44
N GLN A 198 17.43 46.37 33.19
CA GLN A 198 17.84 44.97 33.12
C GLN A 198 16.71 44.01 33.52
N PHE A 199 15.95 44.33 34.55
CA PHE A 199 14.80 43.53 34.98
C PHE A 199 13.68 43.51 33.92
N LEU A 200 13.40 44.66 33.29
CA LEU A 200 12.46 44.76 32.17
C LEU A 200 12.92 43.91 30.98
N GLN A 201 14.21 43.95 30.63
CA GLN A 201 14.77 43.12 29.57
C GLN A 201 14.67 41.62 29.88
N GLN A 202 15.01 41.22 31.11
CA GLN A 202 14.85 39.83 31.56
C GLN A 202 13.39 39.39 31.54
N LYS A 203 12.45 40.25 31.94
CA LYS A 203 11.01 39.96 31.88
C LYS A 203 10.54 39.73 30.44
N VAL A 204 10.95 40.59 29.51
CA VAL A 204 10.63 40.44 28.07
C VAL A 204 11.22 39.13 27.52
N MET A 205 12.46 38.79 27.90
CA MET A 205 13.11 37.55 27.49
C MET A 205 12.38 36.31 28.04
N VAL A 206 12.02 36.31 29.32
CA VAL A 206 11.25 35.22 29.95
C VAL A 206 9.87 35.08 29.30
N GLU A 207 9.20 36.19 28.97
CA GLU A 207 7.94 36.13 28.23
C GLU A 207 8.11 35.60 26.81
N ALA A 208 9.21 35.90 26.11
CA ALA A 208 9.53 35.33 24.80
C ALA A 208 9.76 33.81 24.89
N TYR A 209 10.53 33.34 25.88
CA TYR A 209 10.72 31.91 26.12
C TYR A 209 9.42 31.20 26.53
N ARG A 210 8.56 31.86 27.30
CA ARG A 210 7.25 31.31 27.66
C ARG A 210 6.35 31.15 26.43
N ARG A 211 6.35 32.14 25.52
CA ARG A 211 5.62 32.05 24.24
C ARG A 211 6.18 30.93 23.35
N ASP A 212 7.50 30.81 23.24
CA ASP A 212 8.16 29.74 22.49
C ASP A 212 7.86 28.35 23.07
N ALA A 213 7.92 28.18 24.39
CA ALA A 213 7.52 26.95 25.07
C ALA A 213 6.06 26.59 24.78
N THR A 214 5.13 27.55 24.88
CA THR A 214 3.72 27.31 24.58
C THR A 214 3.47 26.94 23.11
N SER A 215 4.23 27.52 22.17
CA SER A 215 4.14 27.18 20.75
C SER A 215 4.69 25.78 20.48
N LYS A 216 5.80 25.39 21.13
CA LYS A 216 6.33 24.02 21.07
C LYS A 216 5.35 23.00 21.64
N ASP A 217 4.70 23.30 22.76
CA ASP A 217 3.68 22.42 23.36
C ASP A 217 2.46 22.23 22.45
N GLN A 218 2.04 23.29 21.75
CA GLN A 218 0.99 23.21 20.73
C GLN A 218 1.42 22.29 19.57
N LEU A 219 2.63 22.48 19.05
CA LEU A 219 3.18 21.65 17.97
C LEU A 219 3.29 20.17 18.38
N ILE A 220 3.74 19.91 19.61
CA ILE A 220 3.80 18.55 20.17
C ILE A 220 2.39 17.94 20.28
N SER A 221 1.40 18.74 20.67
CA SER A 221 0.01 18.27 20.78
C SER A 221 -0.59 17.94 19.41
N GLU A 222 -0.34 18.77 18.40
CA GLU A 222 -0.73 18.51 17.01
C GLU A 222 -0.05 17.25 16.47
N LEU A 223 1.26 17.10 16.68
CA LEU A 223 2.01 15.89 16.27
C LEU A 223 1.51 14.62 16.98
N LYS A 224 1.11 14.71 18.25
CA LYS A 224 0.48 13.60 18.97
C LYS A 224 -0.89 13.25 18.38
N ALA A 225 -1.67 14.25 17.97
CA ALA A 225 -2.98 14.03 17.34
C ALA A 225 -2.85 13.39 15.95
N THR A 226 -1.92 13.88 15.11
CA THR A 226 -1.66 13.31 13.79
C THR A 226 -1.12 11.89 13.88
N ARG A 227 -0.19 11.61 14.83
CA ARG A 227 0.27 10.25 15.08
C ARG A 227 -0.86 9.30 15.45
N LYS A 228 -1.75 9.70 16.38
CA LYS A 228 -2.91 8.86 16.76
C LYS A 228 -3.83 8.58 15.58
N ARG A 229 -4.04 9.56 14.70
CA ARG A 229 -4.86 9.42 13.49
C ARG A 229 -4.22 8.46 12.49
N LEU A 230 -2.92 8.58 12.24
CA LEU A 230 -2.18 7.66 11.37
C LEU A 230 -2.16 6.23 11.94
N ASP A 231 -2.03 6.09 13.27
CA ASP A 231 -2.09 4.78 13.93
C ASP A 231 -3.48 4.13 13.78
N SER A 232 -4.58 4.91 13.79
CA SER A 232 -5.91 4.37 13.47
C SER A 232 -6.05 4.00 12.00
N GLU A 233 -5.60 4.86 11.08
CA GLU A 233 -5.65 4.59 9.64
C GLU A 233 -4.83 3.33 9.28
N LEU A 234 -3.66 3.12 9.90
CA LEU A 234 -2.87 1.90 9.74
C LEU A 234 -3.57 0.64 10.28
N LYS A 235 -4.33 0.75 11.37
CA LYS A 235 -5.11 -0.38 11.91
C LYS A 235 -6.28 -0.72 11.00
N GLU A 236 -6.97 0.29 10.47
CA GLU A 236 -8.06 0.14 9.50
C GLU A 236 -7.55 -0.51 8.22
N LEU A 237 -6.47 0.01 7.63
CA LEU A 237 -5.84 -0.57 6.43
C LEU A 237 -5.39 -2.02 6.64
N ARG A 238 -4.86 -2.37 7.82
CA ARG A 238 -4.51 -3.77 8.15
C ARG A 238 -5.75 -4.67 8.22
N GLN A 239 -6.87 -4.17 8.76
CA GLN A 239 -8.12 -4.93 8.78
C GLN A 239 -8.71 -5.12 7.39
N GLU A 240 -8.72 -4.08 6.56
CA GLU A 240 -9.16 -4.15 5.16
C GLU A 240 -8.31 -5.15 4.37
N LEU A 241 -6.99 -5.14 4.55
CA LEU A 241 -6.10 -6.07 3.86
C LEU A 241 -6.37 -7.53 4.27
N MET A 242 -6.69 -7.78 5.55
CA MET A 242 -7.11 -9.11 6.02
C MET A 242 -8.47 -9.54 5.45
N GLN A 243 -9.43 -8.61 5.33
CA GLN A 243 -10.73 -8.88 4.70
C GLN A 243 -10.57 -9.22 3.22
N VAL A 244 -9.84 -8.40 2.46
CA VAL A 244 -9.56 -8.63 1.03
C VAL A 244 -8.84 -9.96 0.81
N HIS A 245 -7.90 -10.33 1.70
CA HIS A 245 -7.24 -11.63 1.63
C HIS A 245 -8.19 -12.80 1.91
N GLY A 246 -9.14 -12.61 2.82
CA GLY A 246 -10.24 -13.57 3.08
C GLY A 246 -11.16 -13.73 1.88
N GLU A 247 -11.60 -12.61 1.28
CA GLU A 247 -12.42 -12.59 0.07
C GLU A 247 -11.71 -13.24 -1.11
N LYS A 248 -10.41 -12.96 -1.30
CA LYS A 248 -9.59 -13.61 -2.33
C LYS A 248 -9.60 -15.14 -2.17
N ARG A 249 -9.38 -15.65 -0.95
CA ARG A 249 -9.42 -17.10 -0.69
C ARG A 249 -10.80 -17.71 -0.95
N ALA A 250 -11.87 -17.00 -0.60
CA ALA A 250 -13.23 -17.45 -0.88
C ALA A 250 -13.51 -17.50 -2.39
N ALA A 251 -13.05 -16.49 -3.14
CA ALA A 251 -13.16 -16.45 -4.59
C ALA A 251 -12.33 -17.57 -5.27
N GLU A 252 -11.12 -17.85 -4.80
CA GLU A 252 -10.29 -18.97 -5.28
C GLU A 252 -10.96 -20.34 -5.02
N ALA A 253 -11.62 -20.50 -3.88
CA ALA A 253 -12.39 -21.70 -3.55
C ALA A 253 -13.61 -21.86 -4.47
N GLU A 254 -14.36 -20.77 -4.73
CA GLU A 254 -15.48 -20.77 -5.68
C GLU A 254 -15.03 -21.05 -7.12
N LEU A 255 -13.93 -20.46 -7.58
CA LEU A 255 -13.35 -20.77 -8.89
C LEU A 255 -13.00 -22.26 -9.01
N SER A 256 -12.42 -22.83 -7.97
CA SER A 256 -12.10 -24.26 -7.92
C SER A 256 -13.38 -25.13 -7.93
N ARG A 257 -14.46 -24.70 -7.27
CA ARG A 257 -15.76 -25.38 -7.29
C ARG A 257 -16.38 -25.33 -8.69
N LEU A 258 -16.46 -24.15 -9.28
CA LEU A 258 -16.99 -23.92 -10.63
C LEU A 258 -16.19 -24.69 -11.69
N HIS A 259 -14.87 -24.82 -11.54
CA HIS A 259 -14.06 -25.60 -12.45
C HIS A 259 -14.41 -27.10 -12.40
N ARG A 260 -14.66 -27.65 -11.20
CA ARG A 260 -15.12 -29.05 -11.04
C ARG A 260 -16.52 -29.24 -11.62
N GLU A 261 -17.43 -28.31 -11.37
CA GLU A 261 -18.79 -28.34 -11.95
C GLU A 261 -18.76 -28.27 -13.47
N ALA A 262 -17.93 -27.39 -14.05
CA ALA A 262 -17.74 -27.31 -15.50
C ALA A 262 -17.16 -28.59 -16.09
N ALA A 263 -16.20 -29.24 -15.41
CA ALA A 263 -15.67 -30.54 -15.84
C ALA A 263 -16.75 -31.64 -15.78
N GLN A 264 -17.58 -31.64 -14.73
CA GLN A 264 -18.68 -32.60 -14.58
C GLN A 264 -19.76 -32.40 -15.65
N VAL A 265 -20.14 -31.17 -15.95
CA VAL A 265 -21.09 -30.85 -17.03
C VAL A 265 -20.53 -31.25 -18.39
N ARG A 266 -19.23 -31.01 -18.65
CA ARG A 266 -18.58 -31.48 -19.90
C ARG A 266 -18.64 -33.00 -20.04
N GLN A 267 -18.39 -33.74 -18.96
CA GLN A 267 -18.52 -35.20 -18.97
C GLN A 267 -19.96 -35.62 -19.25
N GLN A 268 -20.94 -35.04 -18.56
CA GLN A 268 -22.36 -35.32 -18.78
C GLN A 268 -22.80 -35.03 -20.21
N MET A 269 -22.32 -33.93 -20.81
CA MET A 269 -22.59 -33.60 -22.21
C MET A 269 -22.00 -34.64 -23.16
N ALA A 270 -20.77 -35.11 -22.92
CA ALA A 270 -20.16 -36.17 -23.73
C ALA A 270 -20.92 -37.50 -23.61
N ASP A 271 -21.39 -37.84 -22.41
CA ASP A 271 -22.20 -39.05 -22.18
C ASP A 271 -23.56 -38.93 -22.90
N LEU A 272 -24.22 -37.77 -22.84
CA LEU A 272 -25.48 -37.49 -23.55
C LEU A 272 -25.30 -37.49 -25.07
N GLU A 273 -24.19 -36.95 -25.60
CA GLU A 273 -23.84 -37.02 -27.01
C GLU A 273 -23.64 -38.48 -27.46
N GLY A 274 -22.99 -39.30 -26.63
CA GLY A 274 -22.84 -40.74 -26.87
C GLY A 274 -24.19 -41.46 -26.90
N HIS A 275 -25.09 -41.15 -25.96
CA HIS A 275 -26.46 -41.67 -25.96
C HIS A 275 -27.25 -41.24 -27.20
N LEU A 276 -27.14 -39.98 -27.61
CA LEU A 276 -27.82 -39.46 -28.79
C LEU A 276 -27.33 -40.16 -30.08
N GLN A 277 -26.01 -40.37 -30.22
CA GLN A 277 -25.46 -41.13 -31.33
C GLN A 277 -25.94 -42.58 -31.35
N SER A 278 -26.03 -43.24 -30.19
CA SER A 278 -26.58 -44.60 -30.11
C SER A 278 -28.06 -44.64 -30.52
N ALA A 279 -28.87 -43.69 -30.03
CA ALA A 279 -30.28 -43.59 -30.39
C ALA A 279 -30.50 -43.25 -31.87
N GLN A 280 -29.61 -42.46 -32.48
CA GLN A 280 -29.61 -42.20 -33.92
C GLN A 280 -29.33 -43.47 -34.71
N LYS A 281 -28.32 -44.26 -34.32
CA LYS A 281 -28.04 -45.55 -34.98
C LYS A 281 -29.22 -46.51 -34.88
N GLU A 282 -29.81 -46.66 -33.69
CA GLU A 282 -31.01 -47.47 -33.49
C GLU A 282 -32.18 -46.98 -34.37
N ARG A 283 -32.36 -45.67 -34.49
CA ARG A 283 -33.39 -45.09 -35.36
C ARG A 283 -33.11 -45.44 -36.82
N ASP A 284 -31.89 -45.27 -37.30
CA ASP A 284 -31.52 -45.56 -38.69
C ASP A 284 -31.72 -47.05 -39.00
N GLU A 285 -31.34 -47.94 -38.07
CA GLU A 285 -31.60 -49.38 -38.16
C GLU A 285 -33.11 -49.68 -38.23
N MET A 286 -33.92 -49.07 -37.36
CA MET A 286 -35.38 -49.21 -37.39
C MET A 286 -35.99 -48.66 -38.69
N GLU A 287 -35.45 -47.59 -39.24
CA GLU A 287 -35.90 -46.99 -40.50
C GLU A 287 -35.61 -47.94 -41.68
N THR A 288 -34.45 -48.60 -41.69
CA THR A 288 -34.17 -49.67 -42.67
C THR A 288 -35.09 -50.88 -42.51
N HIS A 289 -35.40 -51.29 -41.27
CA HIS A 289 -36.34 -52.37 -41.01
C HIS A 289 -37.78 -52.01 -41.42
N LEU A 290 -38.20 -50.75 -41.23
CA LEU A 290 -39.50 -50.29 -41.71
C LEU A 290 -39.59 -50.30 -43.23
N GLN A 291 -38.53 -49.89 -43.93
CA GLN A 291 -38.48 -49.96 -45.39
C GLN A 291 -38.57 -51.41 -45.89
N SER A 292 -37.86 -52.35 -45.25
CA SER A 292 -37.98 -53.77 -45.61
C SER A 292 -39.38 -54.32 -45.33
N LEU A 293 -39.98 -53.97 -44.19
CA LEU A 293 -41.35 -54.39 -43.86
C LEU A 293 -42.40 -53.79 -44.79
N GLN A 294 -42.20 -52.56 -45.27
CA GLN A 294 -43.06 -51.95 -46.28
C GLN A 294 -42.99 -52.71 -47.60
N PHE A 295 -41.80 -53.07 -48.04
CA PHE A 295 -41.61 -53.91 -49.24
C PHE A 295 -42.27 -55.29 -49.07
N ASP A 296 -42.06 -55.94 -47.93
CA ASP A 296 -42.70 -57.23 -47.63
C ASP A 296 -44.23 -57.12 -47.58
N LYS A 297 -44.76 -56.00 -47.06
CA LYS A 297 -46.20 -55.71 -47.04
C LYS A 297 -46.75 -55.55 -48.46
N GLU A 298 -46.06 -54.80 -49.32
CA GLU A 298 -46.45 -54.63 -50.73
C GLU A 298 -46.44 -55.97 -51.47
N GLN A 299 -45.42 -56.81 -51.24
CA GLN A 299 -45.40 -58.18 -51.77
C GLN A 299 -46.56 -59.02 -51.24
N MET A 300 -46.85 -58.96 -49.94
CA MET A 300 -47.98 -59.68 -49.35
C MET A 300 -49.31 -59.24 -49.96
N VAL A 301 -49.51 -57.93 -50.18
CA VAL A 301 -50.71 -57.41 -50.85
C VAL A 301 -50.83 -58.00 -52.26
N ALA A 302 -49.78 -57.94 -53.07
CA ALA A 302 -49.77 -58.51 -54.42
C ALA A 302 -50.07 -60.03 -54.43
N VAL A 303 -49.48 -60.78 -53.49
CA VAL A 303 -49.74 -62.21 -53.34
C VAL A 303 -51.17 -62.48 -52.85
N THR A 304 -51.73 -61.65 -51.97
CA THR A 304 -53.13 -61.79 -51.53
C THR A 304 -54.11 -61.50 -52.65
N GLU A 305 -53.89 -60.47 -53.47
CA GLU A 305 -54.72 -60.16 -54.64
C GLU A 305 -54.66 -61.27 -55.68
N ALA A 306 -53.45 -61.80 -55.96
CA ALA A 306 -53.28 -62.95 -56.85
C ALA A 306 -53.99 -64.21 -56.30
N ASN A 307 -53.92 -64.45 -54.98
CA ASN A 307 -54.61 -65.56 -54.33
C ASN A 307 -56.14 -65.41 -54.38
N GLU A 308 -56.68 -64.20 -54.24
CA GLU A 308 -58.12 -63.96 -54.39
C GLU A 308 -58.59 -64.20 -55.82
N ALA A 309 -57.82 -63.75 -56.82
CA ALA A 309 -58.11 -64.01 -58.22
C ALA A 309 -58.08 -65.52 -58.56
N LEU A 310 -57.07 -66.23 -58.07
CA LEU A 310 -56.95 -67.69 -58.24
C LEU A 310 -58.09 -68.44 -57.53
N LYS A 311 -58.49 -68.02 -56.33
CA LYS A 311 -59.63 -68.62 -55.63
C LYS A 311 -60.93 -68.48 -56.42
N LYS A 312 -61.20 -67.30 -56.99
CA LYS A 312 -62.38 -67.09 -57.85
C LYS A 312 -62.35 -68.01 -59.07
N GLN A 313 -61.21 -68.11 -59.76
CA GLN A 313 -61.06 -69.04 -60.89
C GLN A 313 -61.25 -70.50 -60.49
N ILE A 314 -60.72 -70.93 -59.34
CA ILE A 314 -60.89 -72.29 -58.84
C ILE A 314 -62.36 -72.57 -58.50
N GLU A 315 -63.07 -71.62 -57.87
CA GLU A 315 -64.50 -71.77 -57.56
C GLU A 315 -65.36 -71.90 -58.83
N GLU A 316 -65.09 -71.08 -59.85
CA GLU A 316 -65.78 -71.14 -61.15
C GLU A 316 -65.55 -72.51 -61.83
N LEU A 317 -64.28 -72.94 -61.94
CA LEU A 317 -63.93 -74.25 -62.51
C LEU A 317 -64.52 -75.42 -61.72
N GLN A 318 -64.59 -75.31 -60.39
CA GLN A 318 -65.22 -76.35 -59.55
C GLN A 318 -66.74 -76.42 -59.77
N GLN A 319 -67.42 -75.30 -59.93
CA GLN A 319 -68.86 -75.29 -60.21
C GLN A 319 -69.17 -75.88 -61.59
N GLU A 320 -68.39 -75.53 -62.62
CA GLU A 320 -68.54 -76.08 -63.97
C GLU A 320 -68.27 -77.59 -63.99
N ALA A 321 -67.18 -78.04 -63.34
CA ALA A 321 -66.86 -79.46 -63.24
C ALA A 321 -67.96 -80.25 -62.51
N ARG A 322 -68.54 -79.70 -61.43
CA ARG A 322 -69.66 -80.33 -60.72
C ARG A 322 -70.89 -80.50 -61.61
N LYS A 323 -71.29 -79.45 -62.35
CA LYS A 323 -72.42 -79.51 -63.29
C LYS A 323 -72.18 -80.59 -64.37
N ALA A 324 -71.03 -80.56 -65.03
CA ALA A 324 -70.67 -81.52 -66.07
C ALA A 324 -70.65 -82.98 -65.55
N ILE A 325 -70.11 -83.22 -64.34
CA ILE A 325 -70.11 -84.56 -63.72
C ILE A 325 -71.54 -85.03 -63.43
N THR A 326 -72.42 -84.15 -62.93
CA THR A 326 -73.81 -84.53 -62.63
C THR A 326 -74.61 -84.86 -63.89
N GLU A 327 -74.44 -84.07 -64.96
CA GLU A 327 -75.08 -84.30 -66.26
C GLU A 327 -74.62 -85.61 -66.89
N GLN A 328 -73.31 -85.88 -66.89
CA GLN A 328 -72.76 -87.13 -67.40
C GLN A 328 -73.23 -88.36 -66.59
N LYS A 329 -73.29 -88.26 -65.26
CA LYS A 329 -73.82 -89.34 -64.41
C LYS A 329 -75.30 -89.62 -64.70
N GLN A 330 -76.10 -88.60 -65.01
CA GLN A 330 -77.51 -88.78 -65.38
C GLN A 330 -77.67 -89.40 -66.77
N LYS A 331 -76.95 -88.89 -67.79
CA LYS A 331 -76.96 -89.43 -69.16
C LYS A 331 -76.62 -90.93 -69.17
N MET A 332 -75.57 -91.29 -68.44
CA MET A 332 -75.11 -92.66 -68.27
C MET A 332 -76.14 -93.60 -67.60
N ARG A 333 -76.94 -93.10 -66.65
CA ARG A 333 -78.02 -93.90 -66.05
C ARG A 333 -79.15 -94.16 -67.04
N ARG A 334 -79.52 -93.16 -67.86
CA ARG A 334 -80.54 -93.27 -68.91
C ARG A 334 -80.11 -94.25 -70.02
N LEU A 335 -78.90 -94.10 -70.55
CA LEU A 335 -78.36 -95.04 -71.54
C LEU A 335 -78.30 -96.49 -70.99
N GLY A 336 -77.98 -96.66 -69.71
CA GLY A 336 -78.02 -97.96 -69.06
C GLY A 336 -79.42 -98.58 -69.00
N SER A 337 -80.45 -97.80 -68.67
CA SER A 337 -81.84 -98.29 -68.68
C SER A 337 -82.32 -98.62 -70.09
N ASP A 338 -81.99 -97.75 -71.04
CA ASP A 338 -82.48 -97.83 -72.43
C ASP A 338 -81.86 -99.05 -73.13
N LEU A 339 -80.55 -99.29 -72.95
CA LEU A 339 -79.89 -100.49 -73.47
C LEU A 339 -80.52 -101.78 -72.92
N THR A 340 -80.79 -101.82 -71.61
CA THR A 340 -81.40 -103.00 -70.98
C THR A 340 -82.81 -103.27 -71.50
N SER A 341 -83.55 -102.20 -71.84
CA SER A 341 -84.89 -102.31 -72.44
C SER A 341 -84.82 -102.79 -73.90
N ALA A 342 -83.95 -102.21 -74.72
CA ALA A 342 -83.74 -102.59 -76.12
C ALA A 342 -83.28 -104.05 -76.25
N GLN A 343 -82.37 -104.51 -75.38
CA GLN A 343 -81.95 -105.92 -75.34
C GLN A 343 -83.09 -106.88 -74.97
N LYS A 344 -84.04 -106.46 -74.13
CA LYS A 344 -85.24 -107.27 -73.80
C LYS A 344 -86.20 -107.32 -74.97
N GLU A 345 -86.47 -106.19 -75.60
CA GLU A 345 -87.33 -106.08 -76.79
C GLU A 345 -86.79 -106.95 -77.94
N MET A 346 -85.50 -106.85 -78.25
CA MET A 346 -84.82 -107.70 -79.24
C MET A 346 -85.04 -109.19 -78.93
N LYS A 347 -84.82 -109.63 -77.69
CA LYS A 347 -85.04 -111.03 -77.29
C LYS A 347 -86.49 -111.47 -77.43
N THR A 348 -87.45 -110.61 -77.11
CA THR A 348 -88.87 -110.92 -77.29
C THR A 348 -89.27 -111.01 -78.75
N LYS A 349 -88.77 -110.10 -79.61
CA LYS A 349 -88.97 -110.15 -81.05
C LYS A 349 -88.35 -111.40 -81.67
N HIS A 350 -87.15 -111.79 -81.25
CA HIS A 350 -86.50 -113.00 -81.74
C HIS A 350 -87.29 -114.27 -81.41
N LYS A 351 -87.84 -114.36 -80.19
CA LYS A 351 -88.73 -115.47 -79.82
C LYS A 351 -90.04 -115.47 -80.62
N ALA A 352 -90.62 -114.30 -80.87
CA ALA A 352 -91.83 -114.18 -81.70
C ALA A 352 -91.56 -114.61 -83.15
N TYR A 353 -90.40 -114.24 -83.70
CA TYR A 353 -89.91 -114.68 -85.00
C TYR A 353 -89.77 -116.20 -85.09
N GLU A 354 -89.04 -116.82 -84.16
CA GLU A 354 -88.86 -118.27 -84.10
C GLU A 354 -90.20 -119.01 -84.04
N ASN A 355 -91.16 -118.50 -83.27
CA ASN A 355 -92.50 -119.06 -83.17
C ASN A 355 -93.30 -118.91 -84.47
N ALA A 356 -93.28 -117.74 -85.11
CA ALA A 356 -94.00 -117.48 -86.36
C ALA A 356 -93.47 -118.36 -87.51
N VAL A 357 -92.16 -118.43 -87.66
CA VAL A 357 -91.50 -119.34 -88.63
C VAL A 357 -91.84 -120.79 -88.29
N GLY A 358 -91.74 -121.19 -87.02
CA GLY A 358 -92.07 -122.55 -86.60
C GLY A 358 -93.52 -122.98 -86.91
N ILE A 359 -94.49 -122.08 -86.76
CA ILE A 359 -95.90 -122.34 -87.09
C ILE A 359 -96.09 -122.44 -88.61
N LEU A 360 -95.54 -121.49 -89.37
CA LEU A 360 -95.69 -121.45 -90.83
C LEU A 360 -94.95 -122.61 -91.52
N SER A 361 -93.74 -122.97 -91.06
CA SER A 361 -93.03 -124.15 -91.55
C SER A 361 -93.79 -125.45 -91.27
N ARG A 362 -94.44 -125.58 -90.10
CA ARG A 362 -95.27 -126.74 -89.79
C ARG A 362 -96.50 -126.83 -90.70
N ARG A 363 -97.20 -125.70 -90.92
CA ARG A 363 -98.33 -125.61 -91.87
C ARG A 363 -97.92 -125.90 -93.31
N LEU A 364 -96.75 -125.42 -93.74
CA LEU A 364 -96.21 -125.73 -95.07
C LEU A 364 -95.92 -127.23 -95.20
N GLN A 365 -95.41 -127.86 -94.16
CA GLN A 365 -95.12 -129.29 -94.14
C GLN A 365 -96.39 -130.15 -94.13
N GLU A 366 -97.44 -129.72 -93.43
CA GLU A 366 -98.77 -130.32 -93.49
C GLU A 366 -99.40 -130.20 -94.90
N ALA A 367 -99.29 -129.03 -95.54
CA ALA A 367 -99.76 -128.81 -96.91
C ALA A 367 -98.95 -129.64 -97.93
N LEU A 368 -97.64 -129.80 -97.72
CA LEU A 368 -96.79 -130.70 -98.52
C LEU A 368 -97.22 -132.16 -98.39
N ALA A 369 -97.44 -132.65 -97.17
CA ALA A 369 -97.90 -134.02 -96.94
C ALA A 369 -99.30 -134.26 -97.53
N ALA A 370 -100.21 -133.29 -97.43
CA ALA A 370 -101.52 -133.36 -98.06
C ALA A 370 -101.41 -133.41 -99.60
N LYS A 371 -100.52 -132.61 -100.19
CA LYS A 371 -100.24 -132.65 -101.63
C LYS A 371 -99.71 -134.02 -102.07
N GLU A 372 -98.74 -134.56 -101.34
CA GLU A 372 -98.16 -135.89 -101.61
C GLU A 372 -99.20 -137.01 -101.49
N ALA A 373 -100.12 -136.91 -100.52
CA ALA A 373 -101.23 -137.86 -100.37
C ALA A 373 -102.20 -137.82 -101.56
N VAL A 374 -102.61 -136.62 -102.01
CA VAL A 374 -103.47 -136.45 -103.19
C VAL A 374 -102.75 -136.89 -104.47
N ASP A 375 -101.46 -136.58 -104.61
CA ASP A 375 -100.61 -137.05 -105.73
C ASP A 375 -100.51 -138.60 -105.74
N ALA A 376 -100.39 -139.24 -104.57
CA ALA A 376 -100.34 -140.69 -104.45
C ALA A 376 -101.68 -141.37 -104.79
N GLU A 377 -102.81 -140.79 -104.37
CA GLU A 377 -104.14 -141.28 -104.73
C GLU A 377 -104.45 -141.11 -106.22
N LEU A 378 -104.06 -139.98 -106.83
CA LEU A 378 -104.09 -139.79 -108.29
C LEU A 378 -103.24 -140.82 -109.03
N GLY A 379 -102.06 -141.15 -108.48
CA GLY A 379 -101.17 -142.18 -109.01
C GLY A 379 -101.80 -143.58 -108.99
N GLN A 380 -102.47 -143.95 -107.91
CA GLN A 380 -103.15 -145.25 -107.77
C GLN A 380 -104.39 -145.37 -108.67
N LEU A 381 -105.18 -144.30 -108.80
CA LEU A 381 -106.37 -144.29 -109.66
C LEU A 381 -106.04 -144.26 -111.16
N ARG A 382 -104.90 -143.66 -111.55
CA ARG A 382 -104.38 -143.75 -112.93
C ARG A 382 -103.84 -145.14 -113.27
N ALA A 383 -103.36 -145.91 -112.28
CA ALA A 383 -102.82 -147.26 -112.49
C ALA A 383 -103.90 -148.37 -112.60
N GLN A 384 -105.16 -148.10 -112.25
CA GLN A 384 -106.26 -149.09 -112.28
C GLN A 384 -107.16 -149.03 -113.54
N GLY A 385 -106.74 -148.34 -114.61
CA GLY A 385 -107.48 -148.24 -115.88
C GLY A 385 -107.31 -149.47 -116.79
N GLY A 386 -107.94 -150.60 -116.46
CA GLY A 386 -107.76 -151.84 -117.23
C GLY A 386 -108.81 -152.95 -117.06
N SER A 387 -110.10 -152.65 -116.89
CA SER A 387 -111.17 -153.63 -117.15
C SER A 387 -112.53 -152.94 -117.36
N SER A 388 -113.27 -153.40 -118.36
CA SER A 388 -114.51 -152.80 -118.91
C SER A 388 -115.68 -152.70 -117.89
N ASP A 389 -116.49 -151.66 -118.09
CA ASP A 389 -117.84 -151.37 -117.53
C ASP A 389 -118.01 -150.49 -116.27
N SER A 390 -117.20 -149.43 -116.09
CA SER A 390 -117.53 -148.28 -115.20
C SER A 390 -116.82 -146.94 -115.55
N SER A 391 -116.83 -146.53 -116.83
CA SER A 391 -116.05 -145.36 -117.33
C SER A 391 -116.49 -143.95 -116.91
N LEU A 392 -117.67 -143.73 -116.32
CA LEU A 392 -118.13 -142.36 -115.98
C LEU A 392 -117.85 -141.94 -114.53
N ALA A 393 -117.85 -142.87 -113.57
CA ALA A 393 -117.61 -142.54 -112.16
C ALA A 393 -116.11 -142.30 -111.86
N LEU A 394 -115.21 -143.03 -112.53
CA LEU A 394 -113.77 -142.86 -112.38
C LEU A 394 -113.27 -141.52 -112.94
N HIS A 395 -113.85 -141.05 -114.05
CA HIS A 395 -113.44 -139.78 -114.66
C HIS A 395 -113.82 -138.56 -113.79
N GLY A 396 -115.00 -138.58 -113.14
CA GLY A 396 -115.40 -137.53 -112.21
C GLY A 396 -114.57 -137.50 -110.92
N ARG A 397 -114.11 -138.67 -110.45
CA ARG A 397 -113.22 -138.77 -109.27
C ARG A 397 -111.82 -138.23 -109.59
N ILE A 398 -111.29 -138.51 -110.78
CA ILE A 398 -109.99 -137.99 -111.24
C ILE A 398 -110.03 -136.46 -111.41
N GLN A 399 -111.07 -135.92 -112.03
CA GLN A 399 -111.22 -134.45 -112.17
C GLN A 399 -111.37 -133.73 -110.81
N ALA A 400 -112.07 -134.35 -109.85
CA ALA A 400 -112.17 -133.79 -108.49
C ALA A 400 -110.81 -133.77 -107.78
N LEU A 401 -110.03 -134.86 -107.84
CA LEU A 401 -108.69 -134.92 -107.24
C LEU A 401 -107.68 -134.02 -107.96
N GLU A 402 -107.81 -133.79 -109.27
CA GLU A 402 -106.99 -132.80 -109.99
C GLU A 402 -107.30 -131.36 -109.57
N ALA A 403 -108.58 -131.04 -109.33
CA ALA A 403 -108.98 -129.74 -108.78
C ALA A 403 -108.50 -129.55 -107.33
N GLU A 404 -108.56 -130.60 -106.51
CA GLU A 404 -108.02 -130.60 -105.15
C GLU A 404 -106.49 -130.46 -105.16
N LEU A 405 -105.78 -131.15 -106.05
CA LEU A 405 -104.32 -131.01 -106.20
C LEU A 405 -103.92 -129.60 -106.63
N GLN A 406 -104.69 -128.98 -107.54
CA GLN A 406 -104.47 -127.58 -107.92
C GLN A 406 -104.74 -126.63 -106.74
N ALA A 407 -105.81 -126.86 -105.97
CA ALA A 407 -106.13 -126.06 -104.78
C ALA A 407 -105.05 -126.20 -103.68
N VAL A 408 -104.58 -127.41 -103.39
CA VAL A 408 -103.51 -127.67 -102.42
C VAL A 408 -102.16 -127.12 -102.91
N SER A 409 -101.86 -127.23 -104.20
CA SER A 409 -100.65 -126.63 -104.79
C SER A 409 -100.68 -125.10 -104.75
N HIS A 410 -101.86 -124.49 -104.95
CA HIS A 410 -102.02 -123.05 -104.80
C HIS A 410 -101.90 -122.62 -103.33
N SER A 411 -102.51 -123.36 -102.40
CA SER A 411 -102.36 -123.13 -100.96
C SER A 411 -100.90 -123.26 -100.51
N LYS A 412 -100.13 -124.21 -101.05
CA LYS A 412 -98.71 -124.36 -100.78
C LYS A 412 -97.91 -123.12 -101.23
N THR A 413 -98.12 -122.64 -102.46
CA THR A 413 -97.37 -121.49 -102.97
C THR A 413 -97.70 -120.20 -102.23
N LEU A 414 -98.93 -120.04 -101.74
CA LEU A 414 -99.31 -118.94 -100.86
C LEU A 414 -98.59 -119.03 -99.50
N LEU A 415 -98.58 -120.20 -98.86
CA LEU A 415 -97.85 -120.41 -97.60
C LEU A 415 -96.33 -120.21 -97.75
N GLU A 416 -95.74 -120.60 -98.89
CA GLU A 416 -94.33 -120.33 -99.18
C GLU A 416 -94.06 -118.82 -99.28
N LYS A 417 -94.95 -118.06 -99.95
CA LYS A 417 -94.83 -116.60 -100.03
C LYS A 417 -95.02 -115.92 -98.67
N GLU A 418 -96.03 -116.32 -97.90
CA GLU A 418 -96.27 -115.80 -96.55
C GLU A 418 -95.09 -116.10 -95.62
N LEU A 419 -94.51 -117.30 -95.70
CA LEU A 419 -93.31 -117.65 -94.95
C LEU A 419 -92.12 -116.78 -95.37
N GLN A 420 -91.92 -116.56 -96.67
CA GLN A 420 -90.83 -115.72 -97.20
C GLN A 420 -90.99 -114.25 -96.75
N GLU A 421 -92.20 -113.71 -96.79
CA GLU A 421 -92.51 -112.33 -96.35
C GLU A 421 -92.36 -112.18 -94.84
N VAL A 422 -92.84 -113.13 -94.05
CA VAL A 422 -92.64 -113.13 -92.59
C VAL A 422 -91.15 -113.21 -92.28
N ILE A 423 -90.38 -114.07 -92.96
CA ILE A 423 -88.93 -114.14 -92.78
C ILE A 423 -88.26 -112.81 -93.09
N ALA A 424 -88.59 -112.16 -94.21
CA ALA A 424 -87.98 -110.90 -94.61
C ALA A 424 -88.31 -109.74 -93.65
N LEU A 425 -89.58 -109.57 -93.27
CA LEU A 425 -90.00 -108.48 -92.38
C LEU A 425 -89.41 -108.65 -90.98
N THR A 426 -89.46 -109.86 -90.43
CA THR A 426 -88.92 -110.12 -89.09
C THR A 426 -87.39 -110.15 -89.06
N SER A 427 -86.71 -110.55 -90.13
CA SER A 427 -85.25 -110.41 -90.22
C SER A 427 -84.84 -108.96 -90.23
N GLN A 428 -85.56 -108.11 -90.98
CA GLN A 428 -85.32 -106.66 -91.00
C GLN A 428 -85.55 -106.05 -89.62
N GLU A 429 -86.67 -106.35 -88.96
CA GLU A 429 -86.93 -105.84 -87.60
C GLU A 429 -85.89 -106.33 -86.57
N LEU A 430 -85.36 -107.55 -86.74
CA LEU A 430 -84.30 -108.07 -85.89
C LEU A 430 -82.98 -107.37 -86.14
N GLU A 431 -82.63 -107.07 -87.39
CA GLU A 431 -81.45 -106.28 -87.75
C GLU A 431 -81.55 -104.86 -87.19
N GLU A 432 -82.68 -104.16 -87.38
CA GLU A 432 -82.91 -102.82 -86.82
C GLU A 432 -82.81 -102.83 -85.27
N SER A 433 -83.35 -103.87 -84.61
CA SER A 433 -83.23 -103.99 -83.15
C SER A 433 -81.80 -104.32 -82.68
N ARG A 434 -81.00 -105.02 -83.50
CA ARG A 434 -79.58 -105.32 -83.23
C ARG A 434 -78.72 -104.08 -83.39
N GLU A 435 -78.93 -103.30 -84.45
CA GLU A 435 -78.24 -102.04 -84.68
C GLU A 435 -78.50 -101.07 -83.52
N LYS A 436 -79.77 -100.92 -83.10
CA LYS A 436 -80.12 -100.07 -81.95
C LYS A 436 -79.46 -100.53 -80.63
N VAL A 437 -79.28 -101.84 -80.43
CA VAL A 437 -78.54 -102.36 -79.26
C VAL A 437 -77.06 -102.04 -79.36
N LEU A 438 -76.46 -102.17 -80.55
CA LEU A 438 -75.04 -101.85 -80.79
C LEU A 438 -74.75 -100.36 -80.58
N GLU A 439 -75.58 -99.47 -81.13
CA GLU A 439 -75.44 -98.01 -80.94
C GLU A 439 -75.48 -97.63 -79.45
N LEU A 440 -76.42 -98.19 -78.69
CA LEU A 440 -76.51 -97.95 -77.24
C LEU A 440 -75.34 -98.56 -76.44
N GLU A 441 -74.74 -99.65 -76.92
CA GLU A 441 -73.54 -100.25 -76.32
C GLU A 441 -72.31 -99.37 -76.55
N ASP A 442 -72.15 -98.81 -77.75
CA ASP A 442 -71.05 -97.90 -78.10
C ASP A 442 -71.15 -96.58 -77.30
N GLU A 443 -72.32 -95.95 -77.24
CA GLU A 443 -72.52 -94.74 -76.44
C GLU A 443 -72.30 -94.99 -74.92
N LEU A 444 -72.66 -96.17 -74.43
CA LEU A 444 -72.41 -96.57 -73.05
C LEU A 444 -70.92 -96.79 -72.80
N GLN A 445 -70.18 -97.30 -73.78
CA GLN A 445 -68.73 -97.49 -73.71
C GLN A 445 -67.99 -96.14 -73.67
N GLU A 446 -68.38 -95.17 -74.50
CA GLU A 446 -67.86 -93.80 -74.41
C GLU A 446 -68.15 -93.17 -73.03
N SER A 447 -69.37 -93.35 -72.52
CA SER A 447 -69.77 -92.91 -71.17
C SER A 447 -68.94 -93.56 -70.04
N ARG A 448 -68.43 -94.78 -70.25
CA ARG A 448 -67.48 -95.42 -69.32
C ARG A 448 -66.08 -94.80 -69.42
N GLY A 449 -65.66 -94.33 -70.60
CA GLY A 449 -64.46 -93.53 -70.79
C GLY A 449 -64.47 -92.25 -69.95
N PHE A 450 -65.57 -91.50 -70.00
CA PHE A 450 -65.75 -90.29 -69.18
C PHE A 450 -65.70 -90.57 -67.67
N ARG A 451 -66.28 -91.67 -67.19
CA ARG A 451 -66.17 -92.09 -65.78
C ARG A 451 -64.71 -92.27 -65.31
N LYS A 452 -63.83 -92.81 -66.15
CA LYS A 452 -62.40 -92.95 -65.81
C LYS A 452 -61.72 -91.58 -65.71
N LYS A 453 -62.09 -90.63 -66.58
CA LYS A 453 -61.56 -89.26 -66.53
C LYS A 453 -62.01 -88.50 -65.27
N ILE A 454 -63.26 -88.69 -64.84
CA ILE A 454 -63.80 -88.11 -63.60
C ILE A 454 -63.04 -88.61 -62.36
N LYS A 455 -62.72 -89.91 -62.27
CA LYS A 455 -61.94 -90.45 -61.14
C LYS A 455 -60.55 -89.81 -61.00
N ARG A 456 -59.87 -89.54 -62.12
CA ARG A 456 -58.57 -88.85 -62.11
C ARG A 456 -58.69 -87.41 -61.60
N LEU A 457 -59.77 -86.72 -61.94
CA LEU A 457 -60.05 -85.37 -61.43
C LEU A 457 -60.34 -85.38 -59.92
N GLU A 458 -61.07 -86.38 -59.42
CA GLU A 458 -61.32 -86.56 -57.98
C GLU A 458 -60.02 -86.80 -57.20
N GLU A 459 -59.06 -87.55 -57.75
CA GLU A 459 -57.74 -87.75 -57.16
C GLU A 459 -56.91 -86.45 -57.14
N SER A 460 -56.97 -85.66 -58.21
CA SER A 460 -56.33 -84.34 -58.27
C SER A 460 -56.89 -83.38 -57.21
N ASN A 461 -58.22 -83.38 -57.02
CA ASN A 461 -58.86 -82.54 -55.99
C ASN A 461 -58.43 -82.91 -54.57
N LYS A 462 -58.17 -84.20 -54.28
CA LYS A 462 -57.63 -84.61 -52.97
C LYS A 462 -56.24 -84.03 -52.71
N LYS A 463 -55.39 -83.93 -53.74
CA LYS A 463 -54.06 -83.30 -53.61
C LYS A 463 -54.18 -81.81 -53.32
N LEU A 464 -55.03 -81.10 -54.06
CA LEU A 464 -55.28 -79.66 -53.85
C LEU A 464 -55.86 -79.37 -52.44
N ALA A 465 -56.67 -80.27 -51.88
CA ALA A 465 -57.19 -80.10 -50.52
C ALA A 465 -56.07 -80.13 -49.45
N LEU A 466 -55.06 -80.98 -49.63
CA LEU A 466 -53.90 -81.05 -48.73
C LEU A 466 -53.03 -79.81 -48.85
N GLU A 467 -52.84 -79.28 -50.06
CA GLU A 467 -52.13 -78.00 -50.27
C GLU A 467 -52.85 -76.84 -49.57
N LEU A 468 -54.18 -76.83 -49.59
CA LEU A 468 -54.99 -75.80 -48.92
C LEU A 468 -54.86 -75.87 -47.38
N GLU A 469 -54.71 -77.06 -46.79
CA GLU A 469 -54.38 -77.18 -45.36
C GLU A 469 -52.97 -76.68 -45.05
N HIS A 470 -52.00 -76.95 -45.92
CA HIS A 470 -50.65 -76.43 -45.77
C HIS A 470 -50.62 -74.89 -45.79
N GLU A 471 -51.37 -74.25 -46.69
CA GLU A 471 -51.49 -72.79 -46.74
C GLU A 471 -52.19 -72.21 -45.51
N LYS A 472 -53.20 -72.91 -44.95
CA LYS A 472 -53.78 -72.53 -43.65
C LYS A 472 -52.73 -72.55 -42.53
N GLY A 473 -51.87 -73.57 -42.51
CA GLY A 473 -50.75 -73.66 -41.57
C GLY A 473 -49.79 -72.47 -41.67
N LYS A 474 -49.42 -72.07 -42.90
CA LYS A 474 -48.61 -70.87 -43.14
C LYS A 474 -49.28 -69.59 -42.64
N LEU A 475 -50.58 -69.42 -42.89
CA LEU A 475 -51.35 -68.27 -42.40
C LEU A 475 -51.35 -68.15 -40.88
N THR A 476 -51.48 -69.27 -40.15
CA THR A 476 -51.33 -69.26 -38.69
C THR A 476 -49.93 -68.84 -38.24
N GLY A 477 -48.87 -69.25 -38.95
CA GLY A 477 -47.50 -68.79 -38.70
C GLY A 477 -47.33 -67.28 -38.92
N LEU A 478 -47.90 -66.74 -40.01
CA LEU A 478 -47.93 -65.29 -40.25
C LEU A 478 -48.70 -64.55 -39.15
N GLY A 479 -49.79 -65.14 -38.63
CA GLY A 479 -50.54 -64.59 -37.50
C GLY A 479 -49.69 -64.46 -36.22
N GLN A 480 -48.85 -65.46 -35.92
CA GLN A 480 -47.91 -65.42 -34.80
C GLN A 480 -46.83 -64.36 -35.01
N SER A 481 -46.26 -64.25 -36.22
CA SER A 481 -45.30 -63.19 -36.56
C SER A 481 -45.91 -61.80 -36.41
N ASN A 482 -47.15 -61.59 -36.88
CA ASN A 482 -47.85 -60.32 -36.73
C ASN A 482 -48.17 -60.00 -35.26
N ALA A 483 -48.46 -61.00 -34.43
CA ALA A 483 -48.61 -60.80 -32.98
C ALA A 483 -47.29 -60.35 -32.32
N ALA A 484 -46.16 -60.97 -32.68
CA ALA A 484 -44.84 -60.56 -32.20
C ALA A 484 -44.48 -59.12 -32.64
N LEU A 485 -44.81 -58.74 -33.87
CA LEU A 485 -44.64 -57.36 -34.35
C LEU A 485 -45.48 -56.35 -33.54
N ARG A 486 -46.71 -56.71 -33.13
CA ARG A 486 -47.52 -55.84 -32.26
C ARG A 486 -46.91 -55.67 -30.87
N GLU A 487 -46.38 -56.74 -30.28
CA GLU A 487 -45.65 -56.65 -29.01
C GLU A 487 -44.43 -55.75 -29.14
N HIS A 488 -43.64 -55.92 -30.20
CA HIS A 488 -42.48 -55.05 -30.46
C HIS A 488 -42.90 -53.59 -30.63
N ASN A 489 -44.00 -53.31 -31.34
CA ASN A 489 -44.52 -51.96 -31.49
C ASN A 489 -44.98 -51.36 -30.15
N SER A 490 -45.62 -52.15 -29.28
CA SER A 490 -45.98 -51.72 -27.93
C SER A 490 -44.75 -51.40 -27.06
N ILE A 491 -43.66 -52.17 -27.20
CA ILE A 491 -42.38 -51.87 -26.54
C ILE A 491 -41.81 -50.55 -27.06
N LEU A 492 -41.87 -50.28 -28.37
CA LEU A 492 -41.41 -49.02 -28.94
C LEU A 492 -42.24 -47.82 -28.49
N GLU A 493 -43.57 -47.94 -28.46
CA GLU A 493 -44.47 -46.90 -27.96
C GLU A 493 -44.19 -46.56 -26.49
N THR A 494 -43.97 -47.57 -25.65
CA THR A 494 -43.61 -47.35 -24.24
C THR A 494 -42.22 -46.73 -24.07
N ALA A 495 -41.25 -47.08 -24.92
CA ALA A 495 -39.94 -46.44 -24.94
C ALA A 495 -40.02 -44.97 -25.41
N LEU A 496 -40.85 -44.67 -26.41
CA LEU A 496 -41.13 -43.31 -26.87
C LEU A 496 -41.76 -42.46 -25.76
N ALA A 497 -42.80 -42.97 -25.09
CA ALA A 497 -43.45 -42.27 -23.98
C ALA A 497 -42.46 -41.96 -22.83
N LYS A 498 -41.51 -42.87 -22.55
CA LYS A 498 -40.43 -42.61 -21.59
C LYS A 498 -39.48 -41.51 -22.06
N ARG A 499 -39.01 -41.56 -23.32
CA ARG A 499 -38.15 -40.50 -23.90
C ARG A 499 -38.85 -39.14 -23.88
N GLU A 500 -40.15 -39.09 -24.17
CA GLU A 500 -40.95 -37.86 -24.09
C GLU A 500 -41.02 -37.32 -22.65
N ALA A 501 -41.22 -38.19 -21.65
CA ALA A 501 -41.21 -37.81 -20.24
C ALA A 501 -39.83 -37.27 -19.81
N ASP A 502 -38.75 -37.95 -20.22
CA ASP A 502 -37.38 -37.54 -19.92
C ASP A 502 -37.06 -36.18 -20.57
N LEU A 503 -37.53 -35.93 -21.80
CA LEU A 503 -37.39 -34.62 -22.47
C LEU A 503 -38.12 -33.52 -21.71
N VAL A 504 -39.33 -33.77 -21.20
CA VAL A 504 -40.07 -32.81 -20.37
C VAL A 504 -39.30 -32.52 -19.08
N GLN A 505 -38.76 -33.55 -18.43
CA GLN A 505 -37.95 -33.39 -17.22
C GLN A 505 -36.65 -32.60 -17.49
N LEU A 506 -35.97 -32.88 -18.59
CA LEU A 506 -34.77 -32.14 -19.01
C LEU A 506 -35.10 -30.67 -19.28
N ASN A 507 -36.24 -30.38 -19.92
CA ASN A 507 -36.68 -29.02 -20.19
C ASN A 507 -36.97 -28.23 -18.91
N LEU A 508 -37.59 -28.88 -17.90
CA LEU A 508 -37.76 -28.30 -16.56
C LEU A 508 -36.42 -28.03 -15.87
N GLN A 509 -35.44 -28.93 -16.00
CA GLN A 509 -34.08 -28.71 -15.46
C GLN A 509 -33.39 -27.53 -16.15
N VAL A 510 -33.51 -27.41 -17.48
CA VAL A 510 -32.97 -26.28 -18.25
C VAL A 510 -33.61 -24.97 -17.79
N GLN A 511 -34.93 -24.92 -17.61
CA GLN A 511 -35.60 -23.73 -17.06
C GLN A 511 -35.10 -23.37 -15.66
N ALA A 512 -34.90 -24.35 -14.78
CA ALA A 512 -34.35 -24.10 -13.45
C ALA A 512 -32.91 -23.55 -13.49
N VAL A 513 -32.08 -24.06 -14.40
CA VAL A 513 -30.71 -23.55 -14.61
C VAL A 513 -30.74 -22.13 -15.17
N LEU A 514 -31.62 -21.84 -16.13
CA LEU A 514 -31.78 -20.50 -16.68
C LEU A 514 -32.22 -19.50 -15.60
N GLN A 515 -33.17 -19.86 -14.74
CA GLN A 515 -33.59 -19.00 -13.62
C GLN A 515 -32.43 -18.70 -12.66
N ARG A 516 -31.66 -19.72 -12.28
CA ARG A 516 -30.46 -19.54 -11.45
C ARG A 516 -29.43 -18.63 -12.13
N LYS A 517 -29.22 -18.78 -13.44
CA LYS A 517 -28.32 -17.92 -14.20
C LYS A 517 -28.80 -16.48 -14.25
N GLU A 518 -30.10 -16.25 -14.42
CA GLU A 518 -30.65 -14.91 -14.34
C GLU A 518 -30.51 -14.29 -12.93
N GLU A 519 -30.63 -15.08 -11.87
CA GLU A 519 -30.42 -14.64 -10.49
C GLU A 519 -28.95 -14.28 -10.23
N GLU A 520 -28.02 -15.13 -10.67
CA GLU A 520 -26.57 -14.86 -10.64
C GLU A 520 -26.23 -13.58 -11.44
N ASP A 521 -26.81 -13.39 -12.62
CA ASP A 521 -26.63 -12.19 -13.42
C ASP A 521 -27.17 -10.94 -12.72
N ARG A 522 -28.31 -11.03 -12.03
CA ARG A 522 -28.84 -9.94 -11.21
C ARG A 522 -27.90 -9.62 -10.04
N GLN A 523 -27.38 -10.64 -9.36
CA GLN A 523 -26.42 -10.47 -8.26
C GLN A 523 -25.10 -9.85 -8.76
N MET A 524 -24.56 -10.32 -9.89
CA MET A 524 -23.35 -9.77 -10.47
C MET A 524 -23.54 -8.32 -10.92
N LYS A 525 -24.70 -7.96 -11.49
CA LYS A 525 -25.05 -6.55 -11.79
C LYS A 525 -25.07 -5.69 -10.54
N HIS A 526 -25.66 -6.16 -9.43
CA HIS A 526 -25.66 -5.44 -8.17
C HIS A 526 -24.23 -5.27 -7.60
N LEU A 527 -23.40 -6.31 -7.66
CA LEU A 527 -22.00 -6.23 -7.24
C LEU A 527 -21.21 -5.22 -8.06
N VAL A 528 -21.37 -5.23 -9.39
CA VAL A 528 -20.71 -4.26 -10.28
C VAL A 528 -21.15 -2.83 -9.95
N GLN A 529 -22.44 -2.59 -9.70
CA GLN A 529 -22.93 -1.27 -9.29
C GLN A 529 -22.37 -0.83 -7.93
N ALA A 530 -22.27 -1.74 -6.97
CA ALA A 530 -21.67 -1.46 -5.66
C ALA A 530 -20.18 -1.12 -5.79
N LEU A 531 -19.43 -1.87 -6.60
CA LEU A 531 -18.02 -1.62 -6.88
C LEU A 531 -17.80 -0.31 -7.65
N GLN A 532 -18.70 0.05 -8.57
CA GLN A 532 -18.67 1.34 -9.24
C GLN A 532 -18.91 2.49 -8.25
N ALA A 533 -19.88 2.35 -7.34
CA ALA A 533 -20.14 3.36 -6.32
C ALA A 533 -18.98 3.52 -5.32
N SER A 534 -18.32 2.42 -4.92
CA SER A 534 -17.11 2.51 -4.08
C SER A 534 -15.95 3.16 -4.84
N LEU A 535 -15.78 2.84 -6.13
CA LEU A 535 -14.75 3.45 -6.96
C LEU A 535 -14.94 4.97 -7.11
N GLU A 536 -16.17 5.44 -7.34
CA GLU A 536 -16.46 6.88 -7.40
C GLU A 536 -16.18 7.57 -6.05
N LYS A 537 -16.54 6.95 -4.92
CA LYS A 537 -16.17 7.47 -3.59
C LYS A 537 -14.67 7.57 -3.39
N GLU A 538 -13.90 6.58 -3.84
CA GLU A 538 -12.44 6.63 -3.77
C GLU A 538 -11.86 7.72 -4.67
N LYS A 539 -12.42 7.93 -5.88
CA LYS A 539 -12.02 9.06 -6.73
C LYS A 539 -12.28 10.41 -6.07
N GLU A 540 -13.43 10.58 -5.41
CA GLU A 540 -13.76 11.79 -4.65
C GLU A 540 -12.77 12.02 -3.51
N LYS A 541 -12.44 10.98 -2.72
CA LYS A 541 -11.41 11.05 -1.67
C LYS A 541 -10.05 11.43 -2.24
N VAL A 542 -9.63 10.82 -3.35
CA VAL A 542 -8.36 11.14 -4.03
C VAL A 542 -8.34 12.60 -4.48
N ASN A 543 -9.45 13.13 -5.01
CA ASN A 543 -9.54 14.53 -5.40
C ASN A 543 -9.43 15.46 -4.19
N SER A 544 -10.12 15.16 -3.08
CA SER A 544 -10.00 15.92 -1.84
C SER A 544 -8.57 15.88 -1.27
N LEU A 545 -7.92 14.73 -1.28
CA LEU A 545 -6.52 14.61 -0.86
C LEU A 545 -5.57 15.40 -1.77
N LYS A 546 -5.80 15.42 -3.09
CA LYS A 546 -5.02 16.24 -4.03
C LYS A 546 -5.16 17.73 -3.71
N GLU A 547 -6.37 18.20 -3.41
CA GLU A 547 -6.62 19.59 -2.99
C GLU A 547 -5.90 19.92 -1.67
N GLN A 548 -5.97 19.02 -0.68
CA GLN A 548 -5.26 19.18 0.59
C GLN A 548 -3.74 19.23 0.40
N VAL A 549 -3.18 18.36 -0.46
CA VAL A 549 -1.75 18.38 -0.79
C VAL A 549 -1.36 19.67 -1.52
N ALA A 550 -2.21 20.19 -2.40
CA ALA A 550 -1.98 21.46 -3.06
C ALA A 550 -1.97 22.62 -2.06
N ALA A 551 -2.92 22.67 -1.13
CA ALA A 551 -2.96 23.65 -0.05
C ALA A 551 -1.70 23.58 0.84
N ALA A 552 -1.33 22.38 1.28
CA ALA A 552 -0.13 22.16 2.09
C ALA A 552 1.17 22.58 1.35
N LYS A 553 1.26 22.39 0.03
CA LYS A 553 2.39 22.88 -0.78
C LYS A 553 2.45 24.41 -0.81
N VAL A 554 1.30 25.08 -0.91
CA VAL A 554 1.23 26.55 -0.87
C VAL A 554 1.67 27.06 0.50
N GLU A 555 1.16 26.47 1.58
CA GLU A 555 1.54 26.80 2.96
C GLU A 555 3.03 26.55 3.23
N ALA A 556 3.58 25.41 2.80
CA ALA A 556 5.01 25.13 2.88
C ALA A 556 5.84 26.18 2.11
N GLY A 557 5.34 26.63 0.96
CA GLY A 557 5.92 27.73 0.20
C GLY A 557 5.91 29.06 0.97
N HIS A 558 4.83 29.36 1.69
CA HIS A 558 4.72 30.54 2.54
C HIS A 558 5.66 30.47 3.74
N ASN A 559 5.66 29.34 4.45
CA ASN A 559 6.57 29.08 5.58
C ASN A 559 8.04 29.19 5.18
N ARG A 560 8.42 28.70 3.99
CA ARG A 560 9.77 28.85 3.46
C ARG A 560 10.13 30.32 3.19
N ARG A 561 9.19 31.13 2.69
CA ARG A 561 9.41 32.58 2.51
C ARG A 561 9.57 33.29 3.85
N HIS A 562 8.72 32.98 4.84
CA HIS A 562 8.85 33.52 6.19
C HIS A 562 10.18 33.15 6.85
N PHE A 563 10.61 31.88 6.73
CA PHE A 563 11.91 31.46 7.23
C PHE A 563 13.06 32.20 6.56
N LYS A 564 12.97 32.42 5.24
CA LYS A 564 13.99 33.19 4.51
C LYS A 564 14.01 34.66 4.95
N ALA A 565 12.84 35.28 5.17
CA ALA A 565 12.74 36.64 5.68
C ALA A 565 13.34 36.76 7.09
N ALA A 566 12.94 35.88 8.02
CA ALA A 566 13.48 35.86 9.39
C ALA A 566 15.01 35.60 9.41
N SER A 567 15.52 34.77 8.50
CA SER A 567 16.97 34.53 8.36
C SER A 567 17.71 35.77 7.86
N LEU A 568 17.11 36.55 6.96
CA LEU A 568 17.68 37.83 6.52
C LEU A 568 17.67 38.86 7.65
N GLU A 569 16.55 39.02 8.37
CA GLU A 569 16.45 39.91 9.54
C GLU A 569 17.49 39.53 10.62
N LEU A 570 17.66 38.24 10.89
CA LEU A 570 18.70 37.75 11.81
C LEU A 570 20.11 38.12 11.32
N SER A 571 20.36 38.06 10.02
CA SER A 571 21.65 38.45 9.44
C SER A 571 21.90 39.95 9.56
N GLU A 572 20.86 40.78 9.47
CA GLU A 572 20.94 42.23 9.68
C GLU A 572 21.22 42.56 11.14
N VAL A 573 20.48 41.95 12.07
CA VAL A 573 20.71 42.08 13.51
C VAL A 573 22.13 41.64 13.89
N LYS A 574 22.66 40.57 13.29
CA LYS A 574 24.05 40.15 13.52
C LYS A 574 25.07 41.19 13.05
N LYS A 575 24.86 41.81 11.89
CA LYS A 575 25.74 42.89 11.41
C LYS A 575 25.68 44.12 12.32
N GLU A 576 24.48 44.49 12.78
CA GLU A 576 24.32 45.59 13.74
C GLU A 576 25.00 45.29 15.08
N LEU A 577 24.88 44.05 15.56
CA LEU A 577 25.56 43.62 16.79
C LEU A 577 27.08 43.73 16.62
N GLN A 578 27.65 43.22 15.53
CA GLN A 578 29.09 43.35 15.24
C GLN A 578 29.53 44.81 15.15
N ALA A 579 28.72 45.69 14.53
CA ALA A 579 29.02 47.12 14.47
C ALA A 579 29.03 47.76 15.87
N LYS A 580 28.08 47.38 16.74
CA LYS A 580 28.04 47.82 18.14
C LYS A 580 29.20 47.28 18.96
N GLU A 581 29.59 46.02 18.78
CA GLU A 581 30.78 45.44 19.42
C GLU A 581 32.05 46.21 19.05
N HIS A 582 32.24 46.55 17.77
CA HIS A 582 33.35 47.39 17.33
C HIS A 582 33.31 48.81 17.93
N LEU A 583 32.12 49.39 18.09
CA LEU A 583 31.99 50.69 18.75
C LEU A 583 32.37 50.60 20.24
N VAL A 584 31.94 49.55 20.94
CA VAL A 584 32.31 49.30 22.33
C VAL A 584 33.82 49.13 22.46
N GLN A 585 34.47 48.38 21.56
CA GLN A 585 35.93 48.26 21.54
C GLN A 585 36.63 49.61 21.36
N LYS A 586 36.13 50.47 20.47
CA LYS A 586 36.67 51.83 20.29
C LYS A 586 36.52 52.68 21.55
N LEU A 587 35.33 52.67 22.16
CA LEU A 587 35.07 53.40 23.40
C LEU A 587 35.93 52.88 24.56
N GLN A 588 36.18 51.58 24.62
CA GLN A 588 37.08 51.00 25.61
C GLN A 588 38.52 51.49 25.41
N ALA A 589 39.02 51.52 24.17
CA ALA A 589 40.35 52.06 23.87
C ALA A 589 40.46 53.55 24.22
N GLU A 590 39.42 54.35 23.92
CA GLU A 590 39.37 55.76 24.33
C GLU A 590 39.35 55.92 25.85
N ALA A 591 38.64 55.05 26.58
CA ALA A 591 38.64 55.06 28.04
C ALA A 591 40.02 54.70 28.62
N ASP A 592 40.70 53.70 28.06
CA ASP A 592 42.05 53.30 28.44
C ASP A 592 43.05 54.45 28.18
N ASP A 593 42.95 55.13 27.03
CA ASP A 593 43.75 56.32 26.70
C ASP A 593 43.53 57.47 27.69
N LEU A 594 42.27 57.72 28.07
CA LEU A 594 41.92 58.71 29.09
C LEU A 594 42.51 58.34 30.46
N GLN A 595 42.45 57.06 30.84
CA GLN A 595 43.03 56.55 32.08
C GLN A 595 44.56 56.71 32.09
N ILE A 596 45.23 56.47 30.96
CA ILE A 596 46.67 56.73 30.81
C ILE A 596 46.98 58.23 30.99
N ARG A 597 46.16 59.13 30.42
CA ARG A 597 46.32 60.58 30.58
C ARG A 597 46.08 61.02 32.02
N GLU A 598 45.07 60.48 32.68
CA GLU A 598 44.81 60.72 34.10
C GLU A 598 45.99 60.24 34.95
N GLY A 599 46.57 59.07 34.63
CA GLY A 599 47.80 58.57 35.24
C GLY A 599 48.97 59.56 35.07
N LYS A 600 49.18 60.10 33.87
CA LYS A 600 50.20 61.14 33.62
C LYS A 600 49.95 62.42 34.41
N HIS A 601 48.72 62.94 34.40
CA HIS A 601 48.36 64.12 35.19
C HIS A 601 48.54 63.87 36.70
N SER A 602 48.23 62.68 37.20
CA SER A 602 48.45 62.33 38.59
C SER A 602 49.96 62.32 38.95
N GLN A 603 50.82 61.87 38.03
CA GLN A 603 52.27 61.94 38.19
C GLN A 603 52.77 63.39 38.17
N GLU A 604 52.27 64.22 37.25
CA GLU A 604 52.59 65.66 37.19
C GLU A 604 52.14 66.38 38.47
N ILE A 605 50.94 66.07 38.98
CA ILE A 605 50.46 66.61 40.27
C ILE A 605 51.38 66.18 41.41
N ALA A 606 51.83 64.92 41.44
CA ALA A 606 52.77 64.44 42.45
C ALA A 606 54.13 65.15 42.35
N GLN A 607 54.63 65.41 41.14
CA GLN A 607 55.84 66.20 40.90
C GLN A 607 55.67 67.63 41.42
N PHE A 608 54.56 68.32 41.07
CA PHE A 608 54.28 69.66 41.59
C PHE A 608 54.14 69.68 43.11
N GLN A 609 53.54 68.65 43.72
CA GLN A 609 53.47 68.54 45.18
C GLN A 609 54.85 68.37 45.82
N ALA A 610 55.76 67.60 45.19
CA ALA A 610 57.13 67.46 45.64
C ALA A 610 57.91 68.77 45.51
N GLU A 611 57.82 69.45 44.36
CA GLU A 611 58.43 70.78 44.15
C GLU A 611 57.90 71.80 45.18
N LEU A 612 56.60 71.76 45.48
CA LEU A 612 55.99 72.64 46.47
C LEU A 612 56.43 72.29 47.89
N ALA A 613 56.65 71.01 48.20
CA ALA A 613 57.24 70.58 49.47
C ALA A 613 58.70 71.03 49.60
N GLU A 614 59.50 70.95 48.53
CA GLU A 614 60.87 71.48 48.50
C GLU A 614 60.88 72.99 48.69
N ALA A 615 60.01 73.74 48.00
CA ALA A 615 59.88 75.18 48.17
C ALA A 615 59.47 75.55 49.61
N ARG A 616 58.55 74.78 50.21
CA ARG A 616 58.18 74.94 51.64
C ARG A 616 59.35 74.65 52.57
N ALA A 617 60.16 73.63 52.30
CA ALA A 617 61.35 73.32 53.09
C ALA A 617 62.40 74.43 52.98
N GLN A 618 62.60 74.99 51.78
CA GLN A 618 63.46 76.15 51.55
C GLN A 618 62.95 77.39 52.31
N LEU A 619 61.64 77.65 52.28
CA LEU A 619 61.02 78.73 53.07
C LEU A 619 61.19 78.51 54.58
N GLN A 620 60.99 77.28 55.08
CA GLN A 620 61.21 76.95 56.48
C GLN A 620 62.68 77.13 56.90
N LEU A 621 63.63 76.79 56.01
CA LEU A 621 65.05 77.02 56.27
C LEU A 621 65.37 78.52 56.33
N LEU A 622 64.87 79.31 55.37
CA LEU A 622 65.01 80.76 55.39
C LEU A 622 64.35 81.37 56.63
N GLN A 623 63.21 80.84 57.06
CA GLN A 623 62.52 81.28 58.26
C GLN A 623 63.30 80.93 59.53
N LYS A 624 63.89 79.72 59.62
CA LYS A 624 64.85 79.38 60.69
C LYS A 624 66.08 80.29 60.68
N GLN A 625 66.61 80.64 59.52
CA GLN A 625 67.72 81.58 59.41
C GLN A 625 67.32 82.98 59.88
N LEU A 626 66.10 83.42 59.58
CA LEU A 626 65.55 84.69 60.07
C LEU A 626 65.33 84.65 61.59
N ASP A 627 64.77 83.56 62.11
CA ASP A 627 64.57 83.35 63.55
C ASP A 627 65.91 83.27 64.30
N GLU A 628 66.93 82.66 63.72
CA GLU A 628 68.31 82.69 64.24
C GLU A 628 68.86 84.12 64.27
N GLN A 629 68.63 84.93 63.24
CA GLN A 629 69.03 86.35 63.22
C GLN A 629 68.26 87.17 64.27
N LEU A 630 66.96 86.92 64.43
CA LEU A 630 66.11 87.57 65.43
C LEU A 630 66.48 87.12 66.86
N SER A 631 66.90 85.87 67.07
CA SER A 631 67.35 85.36 68.37
C SER A 631 68.74 85.87 68.80
N LYS A 632 69.57 86.33 67.85
CA LYS A 632 70.83 87.05 68.12
C LYS A 632 70.60 88.51 68.49
N GLN A 633 69.46 89.10 68.11
CA GLN A 633 69.09 90.47 68.43
C GLN A 633 68.93 90.76 69.94
N PRO A 634 68.33 89.90 70.77
CA PRO A 634 68.31 90.09 72.22
C PRO A 634 69.68 89.88 72.87
N VAL A 635 70.54 89.00 72.35
CA VAL A 635 71.92 88.83 72.85
C VAL A 635 72.75 90.08 72.53
N GLY A 636 72.64 90.63 71.32
CA GLY A 636 73.25 91.91 70.97
C GLY A 636 72.66 93.10 71.74
N ASN A 637 71.37 93.09 72.09
CA ASN A 637 70.76 94.10 72.96
C ASN A 637 71.20 93.94 74.43
N GLN A 638 71.44 92.72 74.92
CA GLN A 638 71.99 92.46 76.25
C GLN A 638 73.47 92.87 76.33
N GLU A 639 74.25 92.61 75.29
CA GLU A 639 75.64 93.09 75.17
C GLU A 639 75.68 94.62 75.05
N MET A 640 74.74 95.23 74.33
CA MET A 640 74.61 96.69 74.26
C MET A 640 74.21 97.29 75.60
N GLU A 641 73.27 96.69 76.35
CA GLU A 641 72.91 97.11 77.71
C GLU A 641 74.07 96.92 78.69
N ASN A 642 74.83 95.83 78.60
CA ASN A 642 76.03 95.60 79.42
C ASN A 642 77.13 96.62 79.11
N LEU A 643 77.37 96.93 77.84
CA LEU A 643 78.31 98.00 77.43
C LEU A 643 77.80 99.37 77.86
N LYS A 644 76.50 99.63 77.83
CA LYS A 644 75.88 100.87 78.33
C LYS A 644 76.03 100.98 79.85
N TRP A 645 75.89 99.88 80.57
CA TRP A 645 76.14 99.80 82.00
C TRP A 645 77.62 100.00 82.35
N GLU A 646 78.54 99.41 81.57
CA GLU A 646 79.98 99.64 81.72
C GLU A 646 80.36 101.10 81.41
N VAL A 647 79.76 101.71 80.39
CA VAL A 647 79.94 103.13 80.07
C VAL A 647 79.39 103.99 81.21
N ASP A 648 78.20 103.72 81.74
CA ASP A 648 77.63 104.44 82.88
C ASP A 648 78.50 104.29 84.15
N GLN A 649 79.08 103.11 84.39
CA GLN A 649 80.04 102.89 85.48
C GLN A 649 81.31 103.70 85.26
N LYS A 650 81.87 103.69 84.05
CA LYS A 650 83.05 104.48 83.68
C LYS A 650 82.76 105.99 83.73
N GLU A 651 81.54 106.42 83.41
CA GLU A 651 81.12 107.82 83.55
C GLU A 651 80.95 108.23 85.01
N ARG A 652 80.47 107.36 85.89
CA ARG A 652 80.47 107.59 87.35
C ARG A 652 81.89 107.63 87.91
N GLU A 653 82.80 106.77 87.44
CA GLU A 653 84.22 106.83 87.79
C GLU A 653 84.86 108.13 87.28
N ILE A 654 84.57 108.56 86.05
CA ILE A 654 85.04 109.84 85.50
C ILE A 654 84.46 111.03 86.28
N GLN A 655 83.20 111.00 86.68
CA GLN A 655 82.60 112.05 87.51
C GLN A 655 83.22 112.08 88.91
N SER A 656 83.50 110.93 89.51
CA SER A 656 84.23 110.82 90.78
C SER A 656 85.66 111.34 90.66
N LEU A 657 86.37 110.99 89.58
CA LEU A 657 87.73 111.46 89.31
C LEU A 657 87.75 112.97 88.98
N LYS A 658 86.72 113.50 88.31
CA LYS A 658 86.55 114.94 88.11
C LYS A 658 86.26 115.67 89.42
N GLN A 659 85.43 115.12 90.31
CA GLN A 659 85.22 115.70 91.64
C GLN A 659 86.48 115.63 92.51
N GLN A 660 87.29 114.57 92.40
CA GLN A 660 88.60 114.51 93.04
C GLN A 660 89.58 115.53 92.45
N LEU A 661 89.57 115.73 91.12
CA LEU A 661 90.38 116.74 90.46
C LEU A 661 89.98 118.15 90.89
N ASP A 662 88.67 118.47 90.92
CA ASP A 662 88.15 119.76 91.37
C ASP A 662 88.48 120.04 92.85
N LEU A 663 88.45 119.01 93.71
CA LEU A 663 88.89 119.13 95.11
C LEU A 663 90.40 119.38 95.21
N THR A 664 91.22 118.71 94.39
CA THR A 664 92.67 118.96 94.34
C THR A 664 93.02 120.32 93.72
N GLU A 665 92.25 120.81 92.75
CA GLU A 665 92.42 122.15 92.20
C GLU A 665 91.96 123.23 93.18
N GLN A 666 90.91 122.99 93.98
CA GLN A 666 90.51 123.89 95.06
C GLN A 666 91.48 123.87 96.24
N GLN A 667 92.08 122.72 96.57
CA GLN A 667 93.18 122.63 97.55
C GLN A 667 94.43 123.34 97.02
N GLY A 668 94.79 123.14 95.75
CA GLY A 668 95.88 123.86 95.09
C GLY A 668 95.65 125.37 95.03
N ARG A 669 94.42 125.84 94.77
CA ARG A 669 94.08 127.28 94.82
C ARG A 669 94.18 127.85 96.25
N LYS A 670 93.74 127.12 97.27
CA LYS A 670 93.88 127.54 98.68
C LYS A 670 95.34 127.52 99.16
N GLU A 671 96.15 126.59 98.68
CA GLU A 671 97.59 126.54 98.93
C GLU A 671 98.32 127.69 98.20
N LEU A 672 97.89 128.05 96.99
CA LEU A 672 98.44 129.17 96.22
C LEU A 672 98.04 130.54 96.81
N GLU A 673 96.80 130.68 97.30
CA GLU A 673 96.34 131.83 98.08
C GLU A 673 97.05 131.92 99.44
N GLY A 674 97.28 130.79 100.11
CA GLY A 674 98.06 130.72 101.35
C GLY A 674 99.54 131.09 101.17
N LEU A 675 100.16 130.67 100.06
CA LEU A 675 101.52 131.05 99.69
C LEU A 675 101.61 132.52 99.24
N GLN A 676 100.58 133.06 98.58
CA GLN A 676 100.49 134.50 98.27
C GLN A 676 100.31 135.34 99.54
N GLN A 677 99.51 134.89 100.51
CA GLN A 677 99.33 135.57 101.80
C GLN A 677 100.61 135.57 102.64
N LEU A 678 101.34 134.44 102.68
CA LEU A 678 102.66 134.34 103.32
C LEU A 678 103.70 135.25 102.67
N LEU A 679 103.70 135.34 101.33
CA LEU A 679 104.61 136.22 100.59
C LEU A 679 104.28 137.72 100.80
N GLN A 680 103.01 138.04 101.05
CA GLN A 680 102.56 139.40 101.38
C GLN A 680 102.90 139.78 102.82
N ASN A 681 102.80 138.84 103.76
CA ASN A 681 103.20 139.02 105.16
C ASN A 681 104.73 139.20 105.28
N VAL A 682 105.54 138.43 104.55
CA VAL A 682 107.00 138.58 104.51
C VAL A 682 107.42 139.92 103.89
N LYS A 683 106.64 140.46 102.93
CA LYS A 683 106.88 141.81 102.40
C LYS A 683 106.56 142.91 103.43
N SER A 684 105.46 142.81 104.17
CA SER A 684 105.13 143.77 105.25
C SER A 684 106.10 143.70 106.43
N GLU A 685 106.63 142.51 106.76
CA GLU A 685 107.66 142.36 107.79
C GLU A 685 109.01 142.95 107.37
N LEU A 686 109.33 142.93 106.07
CA LEU A 686 110.53 143.56 105.51
C LEU A 686 110.43 145.11 105.50
N GLU A 687 109.24 145.66 105.25
CA GLU A 687 108.97 147.11 105.33
C GLU A 687 109.00 147.63 106.78
N MET A 688 108.44 146.86 107.73
CA MET A 688 108.53 147.15 109.17
C MET A 688 109.98 147.13 109.68
N ALA A 689 110.80 146.16 109.24
CA ALA A 689 112.21 146.09 109.62
C ALA A 689 113.05 147.25 109.02
N GLN A 690 112.63 147.81 107.87
CA GLN A 690 113.24 149.02 107.30
C GLN A 690 112.83 150.29 108.07
N GLU A 691 111.60 150.37 108.59
CA GLU A 691 111.15 151.47 109.43
C GLU A 691 111.80 151.48 110.82
N ASP A 692 111.96 150.31 111.46
CA ASP A 692 112.62 150.15 112.77
C ASP A 692 114.11 150.52 112.73
N LEU A 693 114.79 150.26 111.61
CA LEU A 693 116.18 150.68 111.41
C LEU A 693 116.31 152.22 111.24
N SER A 694 115.29 152.88 110.71
CA SER A 694 115.26 154.35 110.58
C SER A 694 114.96 155.06 111.92
N MET A 695 114.16 154.44 112.78
CA MET A 695 113.84 154.90 114.14
C MET A 695 115.05 154.79 115.07
N THR A 696 115.79 153.68 115.02
CA THR A 696 117.00 153.48 115.84
C THR A 696 118.15 154.43 115.47
N GLN A 697 118.21 154.92 114.22
CA GLN A 697 119.14 155.98 113.84
C GLN A 697 118.75 157.36 114.41
N LYS A 698 117.46 157.65 114.62
CA LYS A 698 116.99 158.90 115.23
C LYS A 698 117.21 158.94 116.75
N ASP A 699 117.02 157.83 117.44
CA ASP A 699 117.20 157.76 118.90
C ASP A 699 118.65 157.93 119.34
N LYS A 700 119.61 157.50 118.51
CA LYS A 700 121.04 157.69 118.77
C LYS A 700 121.45 159.17 118.78
N PHE A 701 120.86 160.00 117.90
CA PHE A 701 121.10 161.44 117.89
C PHE A 701 120.44 162.17 119.07
N MET A 702 119.27 161.71 119.53
CA MET A 702 118.60 162.28 120.70
C MET A 702 119.33 162.02 122.02
N LEU A 703 119.94 160.84 122.19
CA LEU A 703 120.74 160.55 123.39
C LEU A 703 122.05 161.34 123.43
N GLN A 704 122.57 161.77 122.28
CA GLN A 704 123.73 162.64 122.18
C GLN A 704 123.44 164.08 122.66
N ALA A 705 122.18 164.53 122.62
CA ALA A 705 121.76 165.87 123.08
C ALA A 705 121.44 165.93 124.59
N LYS A 706 120.86 164.86 125.16
CA LYS A 706 120.46 164.83 126.59
C LYS A 706 121.63 164.79 127.58
N VAL A 707 122.79 164.27 127.17
CA VAL A 707 123.99 164.26 128.02
C VAL A 707 124.59 165.67 128.16
N SER A 708 124.34 166.56 127.19
CA SER A 708 124.78 167.95 127.23
C SER A 708 124.00 168.78 128.27
N GLU A 709 122.72 168.47 128.52
CA GLU A 709 121.85 169.22 129.44
C GLU A 709 122.04 168.82 130.92
N LEU A 710 122.28 167.55 131.21
CA LEU A 710 122.51 167.07 132.59
C LEU A 710 123.79 167.64 133.21
N LYS A 711 124.73 168.08 132.37
CA LYS A 711 125.97 168.75 132.81
C LYS A 711 125.72 170.17 133.35
N ASN A 712 124.61 170.82 133.00
CA ASN A 712 124.28 172.18 133.46
C ASN A 712 123.37 172.20 134.70
N ASN A 713 122.47 171.22 134.87
CA ASN A 713 121.48 171.24 135.95
C ASN A 713 122.06 170.90 137.34
N MET A 714 123.15 170.14 137.42
CA MET A 714 123.76 169.81 138.72
C MET A 714 124.50 171.01 139.33
N LYS A 715 124.91 171.99 138.51
CA LYS A 715 125.58 173.21 138.94
C LYS A 715 124.63 174.17 139.69
N THR A 716 123.32 174.05 139.46
CA THR A 716 122.28 174.96 139.99
C THR A 716 121.68 174.47 141.31
N LEU A 717 121.56 173.17 141.53
CA LEU A 717 120.99 172.61 142.77
C LEU A 717 121.97 172.67 143.97
N LEU A 718 123.27 172.79 143.68
CA LEU A 718 124.31 173.08 144.67
C LEU A 718 124.16 174.47 145.32
N GLN A 719 123.38 175.39 144.75
CA GLN A 719 123.21 176.74 145.29
C GLN A 719 121.85 177.00 145.96
N GLN A 720 120.81 176.19 145.70
CA GLN A 720 119.46 176.48 146.22
C GLN A 720 119.13 175.89 147.60
N ASN A 721 119.76 174.78 148.02
CA ASN A 721 119.38 174.17 149.31
C ASN A 721 120.18 174.71 150.52
N GLN A 722 121.34 175.33 150.29
CA GLN A 722 122.06 176.06 151.34
C GLN A 722 121.28 177.27 151.89
N GLN A 723 120.19 177.71 151.24
CA GLN A 723 119.51 178.95 151.60
C GLN A 723 118.10 178.79 152.20
N LEU A 724 117.42 177.62 152.13
CA LEU A 724 115.99 177.52 152.52
C LEU A 724 115.68 177.01 153.94
N LYS A 725 116.67 176.79 154.81
CA LYS A 725 116.41 176.49 156.23
C LYS A 725 117.01 177.46 157.25
N LEU A 726 117.82 178.45 156.82
CA LEU A 726 118.14 179.60 157.67
C LEU A 726 116.97 180.59 157.81
N ASP A 727 115.88 180.46 157.03
CA ASP A 727 114.82 181.48 156.92
C ASP A 727 113.38 181.15 157.39
N LEU A 728 113.12 180.13 158.24
CA LEU A 728 111.82 180.06 158.98
C LEU A 728 111.98 179.77 160.47
N ARG A 729 112.86 180.55 161.11
CA ARG A 729 112.70 180.99 162.51
C ARG A 729 111.73 182.19 162.54
N ARG A 730 110.50 181.92 162.98
CA ARG A 730 109.50 182.85 163.56
C ARG A 730 108.88 183.94 162.66
N GLY A 731 107.57 184.07 162.81
CA GLY A 731 106.99 185.38 163.09
C GLY A 731 107.71 186.00 164.28
N ALA A 732 108.72 186.83 163.99
CA ALA A 732 108.58 188.28 164.08
C ALA A 732 109.29 188.94 162.88
N ALA A 733 108.62 189.94 162.29
CA ALA A 733 109.11 190.98 161.37
C ALA A 733 109.19 190.74 159.83
N LYS A 734 108.21 191.38 159.16
CA LYS A 734 108.35 192.32 158.02
C LYS A 734 108.68 191.81 156.61
N THR A 735 107.70 191.95 155.69
CA THR A 735 107.67 192.87 154.51
C THR A 735 108.39 192.31 153.27
N VAL A 736 108.11 192.58 151.99
CA VAL A 736 107.14 193.36 151.18
C VAL A 736 107.53 193.09 149.70
N LEU A 737 106.55 193.15 148.79
CA LEU A 737 106.60 193.47 147.33
C LEU A 737 107.61 192.77 146.36
N ARG A 738 107.06 192.30 145.22
CA ARG A 738 107.31 192.69 143.78
C ARG A 738 108.52 193.64 143.52
N PRO A 739 109.10 193.79 142.30
CA PRO A 739 108.68 193.35 140.95
C PRO A 739 109.84 193.01 139.95
N ALA A 740 109.50 192.81 138.66
CA ALA A 740 110.12 193.40 137.44
C ALA A 740 111.63 193.19 137.12
N SER A 741 112.16 193.20 135.89
CA SER A 741 111.71 193.18 134.48
C SER A 741 113.01 192.89 133.63
N PRO A 742 113.25 193.45 132.42
CA PRO A 742 113.58 192.82 131.12
C PRO A 742 115.10 192.98 130.77
N PRO A 743 115.66 193.01 129.53
CA PRO A 743 115.14 192.91 128.14
C PRO A 743 115.96 191.96 127.20
N GLY A 744 115.57 191.87 125.92
CA GLY A 744 116.45 191.46 124.79
C GLY A 744 116.17 190.10 124.18
#